data_AF-A0A2T5I1Z3-F1
#
_entry.id   AF-A0A2T5I1Z3-F1
#
_cell.length_a   1.000
_cell.length_b   1.000
_cell.length_c   1.000
_cell.angle_alpha   90.00
_cell.angle_beta   90.00
_cell.angle_gamma   90.00
#
_symmetry.space_group_name_H-M   'P 1'
#
loop_
_entity.id
_entity.type
_entity.pdbx_description
1 polymer ?
#
loop_
_entity_poly.entity_id
_entity_poly.type
_entity_poly.pdbx_seq_one_letter_code
_entity_poly.pdbx_strand_id
1 'polypeptide(L)'
;MRIFPLLMLFLLLMLTANAGAEVKTLTEFYTHLEQAATVLKAKADLEAQRSNLNVQEAQKGWEIFGGISAGYQKSPFAREPFGHFFDPMGRIGVRYPLLGSAERQQRAINDAATQVKIEDVRLDWSKRLARLFLEENYAAYWSAKKMLALTEAYLRLRDDGVISILHKRREAGLLFMSDYLEFLSAFDRAERSQIEFSNNRDQALIRLGYLTNSEIRPFEPVKPVLYAIDSNAPIDIEQLDLKILQARIENIQKTKETENWRGIDSDVNATAFGGPAIPHPSPESMQMGYGGAVGFNFRMPIEIMSVRKNEESRLNSLLISLRADYTHRDQELQHEFRALLSSYQQLAQQIKFQHTRLEAARELIRERHLRLKILDGDVIEKYVQAVNTYYRVAIENVETESEQWKLHIRLRQFLTLLEGKGRDIHPEINLSQLTDPLQQAASFLVSGEKTKAAPKRTSFSAAGNAEVSSGHVAVYVWNFDKLSTQPGLWEKNQTIEIDRFLISLDEQQISKFAANPAPLKKFLTEAHRRGKKVELLLGDPDWILPEQREKLLMIVKKLSNVNFDGLHLDIEPDQLESDLPGKARLEELIETVRQVSAVSPWPVGASIHPRYLTKATSFDICVLCELKAKGIKEIIVMYYAMNLTNIVTALKPVMNQYPDLLFSLAQSLESELGPENSYVHKPQSTFIHAMKQLQSQLRAPNFTGLVIQSWQDLVSYLHENTF
;
A
#
# COMPACT_ATOMS: atom_id res chain seq x y z
N MET A 1 -61.84 -21.52 -21.12
CA MET A 1 -60.49 -22.05 -20.79
C MET A 1 -59.42 -21.35 -21.65
N ARG A 2 -59.20 -20.03 -21.48
CA ARG A 2 -58.20 -19.22 -22.23
C ARG A 2 -57.74 -17.98 -21.45
N ILE A 3 -57.54 -18.11 -20.14
CA ILE A 3 -57.05 -16.98 -19.30
C ILE A 3 -55.68 -17.31 -18.68
N PHE A 4 -55.38 -18.60 -18.50
CA PHE A 4 -54.12 -19.04 -17.89
C PHE A 4 -52.85 -18.77 -18.73
N PRO A 5 -52.82 -18.95 -20.08
CA PRO A 5 -51.59 -18.69 -20.82
C PRO A 5 -51.30 -17.19 -21.01
N LEU A 6 -52.33 -16.33 -20.95
CA LEU A 6 -52.14 -14.88 -21.05
C LEU A 6 -51.60 -14.29 -19.73
N LEU A 7 -52.07 -14.80 -18.59
CA LEU A 7 -51.58 -14.41 -17.27
C LEU A 7 -50.13 -14.84 -17.05
N MET A 8 -49.74 -16.03 -17.56
CA MET A 8 -48.37 -16.51 -17.44
C MET A 8 -47.40 -15.76 -18.36
N LEU A 9 -47.84 -15.34 -19.55
CA LEU A 9 -47.05 -14.48 -20.43
C LEU A 9 -46.87 -13.07 -19.83
N PHE A 10 -47.89 -12.53 -19.15
CA PHE A 10 -47.81 -11.25 -18.45
C PHE A 10 -46.92 -11.33 -17.19
N LEU A 11 -46.91 -12.48 -16.49
CA LEU A 11 -45.99 -12.72 -15.37
C LEU A 11 -44.53 -12.89 -15.84
N LEU A 12 -44.30 -13.55 -16.99
CA LEU A 12 -42.95 -13.65 -17.58
C LEU A 12 -42.45 -12.33 -18.19
N LEU A 13 -43.34 -11.47 -18.69
CA LEU A 13 -42.99 -10.11 -19.14
C LEU A 13 -42.72 -9.15 -17.97
N MET A 14 -43.34 -9.36 -16.80
CA MET A 14 -43.03 -8.60 -15.58
C MET A 14 -41.74 -9.07 -14.87
N LEU A 15 -41.24 -10.27 -15.17
CA LEU A 15 -39.95 -10.79 -14.69
C LEU A 15 -38.76 -10.39 -15.58
N THR A 16 -39.00 -9.68 -16.70
CA THR A 16 -37.96 -9.12 -17.58
C THR A 16 -37.99 -7.60 -17.64
N ALA A 17 -38.63 -6.95 -16.66
CA ALA A 17 -38.31 -5.57 -16.35
C ALA A 17 -36.90 -5.56 -15.72
N ASN A 18 -35.87 -5.37 -16.56
CA ASN A 18 -34.59 -4.84 -16.12
C ASN A 18 -34.89 -3.50 -15.41
N ALA A 19 -35.15 -3.56 -14.11
CA ALA A 19 -35.11 -2.39 -13.26
C ALA A 19 -33.67 -1.89 -13.35
N GLY A 20 -33.45 -0.90 -14.21
CA GLY A 20 -32.16 -0.20 -14.25
C GLY A 20 -31.83 0.22 -12.83
N ALA A 21 -30.64 -0.15 -12.37
CA ALA A 21 -30.18 0.25 -11.06
C ALA A 21 -30.28 1.78 -10.94
N GLU A 22 -30.90 2.26 -9.87
CA GLU A 22 -31.12 3.68 -9.65
C GLU A 22 -29.77 4.41 -9.62
N VAL A 23 -29.65 5.55 -10.30
CA VAL A 23 -28.43 6.38 -10.24
C VAL A 23 -28.47 7.13 -8.91
N LYS A 24 -27.47 6.94 -8.06
CA LYS A 24 -27.40 7.62 -6.76
C LYS A 24 -26.11 8.39 -6.59
N THR A 25 -26.23 9.64 -6.14
CA THR A 25 -25.11 10.53 -5.87
C THR A 25 -24.64 10.42 -4.43
N LEU A 26 -23.36 10.74 -4.17
CA LEU A 26 -22.80 10.78 -2.81
C LEU A 26 -23.60 11.71 -1.87
N THR A 27 -24.15 12.80 -2.39
CA THR A 27 -24.92 13.79 -1.62
C THR A 27 -26.20 13.23 -1.01
N GLU A 28 -26.82 12.23 -1.63
CA GLU A 28 -28.03 11.59 -1.10
C GLU A 28 -27.77 10.81 0.19
N PHE A 29 -26.56 10.29 0.37
CA PHE A 29 -26.19 9.54 1.56
C PHE A 29 -25.87 10.44 2.76
N TYR A 30 -25.54 11.72 2.52
CA TYR A 30 -25.25 12.67 3.59
C TYR A 30 -26.49 13.05 4.43
N THR A 31 -27.71 12.87 3.92
CA THR A 31 -28.95 13.11 4.68
C THR A 31 -29.08 12.17 5.89
N HIS A 32 -28.43 11.00 5.83
CA HIS A 32 -28.44 9.98 6.88
C HIS A 32 -27.24 10.09 7.85
N LEU A 33 -26.36 11.07 7.67
CA LEU A 33 -25.14 11.19 8.45
C LEU A 33 -25.38 11.35 9.97
N GLU A 34 -26.46 12.04 10.35
CA GLU A 34 -26.86 12.22 11.76
C GLU A 34 -27.33 10.91 12.43
N GLN A 35 -27.60 9.86 11.63
CA GLN A 35 -28.02 8.55 12.12
C GLN A 35 -26.83 7.59 12.32
N ALA A 36 -25.62 7.98 11.91
CA ALA A 36 -24.42 7.16 12.10
C ALA A 36 -24.18 6.90 13.59
N ALA A 37 -23.88 5.65 13.95
CA ALA A 37 -23.72 5.22 15.35
C ALA A 37 -22.65 6.03 16.11
N THR A 38 -21.56 6.40 15.44
CA THR A 38 -20.49 7.23 16.01
C THR A 38 -20.96 8.65 16.33
N VAL A 39 -21.80 9.23 15.47
CA VAL A 39 -22.39 10.57 15.67
C VAL A 39 -23.43 10.54 16.79
N LEU A 40 -24.30 9.52 16.82
CA LEU A 40 -25.28 9.33 17.88
C LEU A 40 -24.61 9.16 19.26
N LYS A 41 -23.52 8.39 19.33
CA LYS A 41 -22.70 8.26 20.54
C LYS A 41 -22.14 9.61 20.98
N ALA A 42 -21.47 10.34 20.08
CA ALA A 42 -20.89 11.64 20.41
C ALA A 42 -21.94 12.66 20.87
N LYS A 43 -23.15 12.61 20.28
CA LYS A 43 -24.28 13.44 20.70
C LYS A 43 -24.76 13.10 22.11
N ALA A 44 -24.87 11.81 22.43
CA ALA A 44 -25.23 11.35 23.77
C ALA A 44 -24.16 11.70 24.82
N ASP A 45 -22.88 11.56 24.48
CA ASP A 45 -21.75 11.94 25.33
C ASP A 45 -21.78 13.46 25.64
N LEU A 46 -22.05 14.30 24.63
CA LEU A 46 -22.23 15.75 24.80
C LEU A 46 -23.42 16.09 25.70
N GLU A 47 -24.56 15.43 25.52
CA GLU A 47 -25.75 15.64 26.35
C GLU A 47 -25.52 15.23 27.81
N ALA A 48 -24.78 14.14 28.04
CA ALA A 48 -24.36 13.72 29.38
C ALA A 48 -23.47 14.78 30.05
N GLN A 49 -22.51 15.36 29.32
CA GLN A 49 -21.65 16.42 29.87
C GLN A 49 -22.40 17.75 30.10
N ARG A 50 -23.35 18.11 29.22
CA ARG A 50 -24.24 19.26 29.45
C ARG A 50 -25.09 19.07 30.70
N SER A 51 -25.61 17.86 30.92
CA SER A 51 -26.34 17.52 32.14
C SER A 51 -25.45 17.60 33.38
N ASN A 52 -24.20 17.13 33.29
CA ASN A 52 -23.22 17.26 34.37
C ASN A 52 -22.90 18.74 34.68
N LEU A 53 -22.74 19.59 33.67
CA LEU A 53 -22.58 21.04 33.87
C LEU A 53 -23.78 21.62 34.64
N ASN A 54 -25.01 21.31 34.22
CA ASN A 54 -26.22 21.76 34.91
C ASN A 54 -26.25 21.28 36.38
N VAL A 55 -25.78 20.06 36.66
CA VAL A 55 -25.64 19.55 38.04
C VAL A 55 -24.63 20.38 38.84
N GLN A 56 -23.45 20.70 38.28
CA GLN A 56 -22.46 21.53 38.95
C GLN A 56 -22.97 22.97 39.18
N GLU A 57 -23.71 23.53 38.22
CA GLU A 57 -24.33 24.85 38.35
C GLU A 57 -25.44 24.85 39.41
N ALA A 58 -26.25 23.80 39.48
CA ALA A 58 -27.30 23.64 40.49
C ALA A 58 -26.74 23.41 41.91
N GLN A 59 -25.55 22.82 42.03
CA GLN A 59 -24.85 22.66 43.32
C GLN A 59 -24.23 23.96 43.84
N LYS A 60 -24.14 25.01 43.00
CA LYS A 60 -23.57 26.28 43.40
C LYS A 60 -24.50 27.02 44.35
N GLY A 61 -23.96 27.46 45.48
CA GLY A 61 -24.65 28.34 46.41
C GLY A 61 -25.23 27.62 47.61
N TRP A 62 -26.51 27.86 47.92
CA TRP A 62 -27.13 27.34 49.14
C TRP A 62 -27.42 25.85 49.03
N GLU A 63 -26.94 25.11 50.03
CA GLU A 63 -27.21 23.67 50.15
C GLU A 63 -27.99 23.39 51.43
N ILE A 64 -29.02 22.55 51.33
CA ILE A 64 -29.76 22.04 52.49
C ILE A 64 -29.15 20.70 52.87
N PHE A 65 -28.84 20.52 54.14
CA PHE A 65 -28.40 19.24 54.69
C PHE A 65 -29.28 18.83 55.87
N GLY A 66 -29.46 17.53 56.02
CA GLY A 66 -30.19 16.94 57.13
C GLY A 66 -29.44 15.74 57.67
N GLY A 67 -29.64 15.42 58.93
CA GLY A 67 -29.07 14.23 59.54
C GLY A 67 -29.92 13.75 60.70
N ILE A 68 -29.99 12.44 60.85
CA ILE A 68 -30.56 11.80 62.02
C ILE A 68 -29.44 10.96 62.62
N SER A 69 -29.10 11.22 63.87
CA SER A 69 -28.12 10.44 64.63
C SER A 69 -28.81 9.83 65.84
N ALA A 70 -28.43 8.62 66.22
CA ALA A 70 -28.89 8.00 67.44
C ALA A 70 -27.72 7.29 68.10
N GLY A 71 -27.55 7.48 69.41
CA GLY A 71 -26.44 6.88 70.14
C GLY A 71 -26.80 6.65 71.61
N TYR A 72 -26.14 5.67 72.23
CA TYR A 72 -26.18 5.50 73.68
C TYR A 72 -25.00 6.24 74.29
N GLN A 73 -25.29 7.15 75.22
CA GLN A 73 -24.29 7.92 75.93
C GLN A 73 -24.25 7.48 77.39
N LYS A 74 -23.03 7.39 77.94
CA LYS A 74 -22.80 7.21 79.37
C LYS A 74 -22.17 8.48 79.94
N SER A 75 -22.89 9.21 80.79
CA SER A 75 -22.36 10.41 81.43
C SER A 75 -21.60 10.06 82.72
N PRO A 76 -20.29 10.36 82.82
CA PRO A 76 -19.50 10.10 84.03
C PRO A 76 -19.83 11.04 85.19
N PHE A 77 -20.62 12.10 84.95
CA PHE A 77 -20.98 13.11 85.95
C PHE A 77 -22.43 12.99 86.46
N ALA A 78 -23.26 12.15 85.83
CA ALA A 78 -24.64 11.91 86.26
C ALA A 78 -24.72 10.72 87.23
N ARG A 79 -25.46 10.88 88.34
CA ARG A 79 -25.74 9.78 89.27
C ARG A 79 -26.77 8.83 88.64
N GLU A 80 -26.61 7.52 88.86
CA GLU A 80 -27.62 6.55 88.43
C GLU A 80 -28.99 6.86 89.04
N PRO A 81 -30.10 6.68 88.29
CA PRO A 81 -30.23 5.99 87.00
C PRO A 81 -29.96 6.84 85.74
N PHE A 82 -29.61 8.13 85.88
CA PHE A 82 -29.47 9.08 84.75
C PHE A 82 -28.13 9.00 84.02
N GLY A 83 -27.27 8.04 84.39
CA GLY A 83 -25.93 7.84 83.83
C GLY A 83 -25.92 7.24 82.43
N HIS A 84 -27.03 6.64 81.98
CA HIS A 84 -27.17 5.97 80.69
C HIS A 84 -28.42 6.47 79.96
N PHE A 85 -28.27 7.03 78.77
CA PHE A 85 -29.41 7.49 77.98
C PHE A 85 -29.22 7.27 76.47
N PHE A 86 -30.35 7.02 75.81
CA PHE A 86 -30.45 6.98 74.36
C PHE A 86 -30.75 8.38 73.84
N ASP A 87 -29.93 8.86 72.92
CA ASP A 87 -29.97 10.23 72.41
C ASP A 87 -30.19 10.25 70.89
N PRO A 88 -31.45 10.16 70.41
CA PRO A 88 -31.78 10.35 69.02
C PRO A 88 -31.92 11.86 68.72
N MET A 89 -31.10 12.38 67.81
CA MET A 89 -31.10 13.77 67.41
C MET A 89 -31.35 13.89 65.89
N GLY A 90 -32.33 14.72 65.53
CA GLY A 90 -32.52 15.20 64.17
C GLY A 90 -31.90 16.58 64.01
N ARG A 91 -31.27 16.84 62.86
CA ARG A 91 -30.79 18.17 62.47
C ARG A 91 -31.14 18.47 61.02
N ILE A 92 -31.47 19.71 60.75
CA ILE A 92 -31.64 20.27 59.41
C ILE A 92 -30.93 21.62 59.36
N GLY A 93 -30.22 21.90 58.28
CA GLY A 93 -29.50 23.15 58.14
C GLY A 93 -29.31 23.55 56.69
N VAL A 94 -28.93 24.80 56.52
CA VAL A 94 -28.48 25.37 55.26
C VAL A 94 -27.02 25.74 55.38
N ARG A 95 -26.23 25.55 54.31
CA ARG A 95 -24.85 26.01 54.21
C ARG A 95 -24.62 26.79 52.92
N TYR A 96 -23.77 27.80 52.98
CA TYR A 96 -23.33 28.58 51.83
C TYR A 96 -21.79 28.64 51.81
N PRO A 97 -21.13 28.15 50.76
CA PRO A 97 -19.67 28.15 50.66
C PRO A 97 -19.14 29.55 50.37
N LEU A 98 -17.98 29.88 50.96
CA LEU A 98 -17.29 31.17 50.84
C LEU A 98 -15.82 30.95 50.47
N LEU A 99 -15.14 32.02 50.05
CA LEU A 99 -13.69 32.05 49.75
C LEU A 99 -13.26 30.86 48.87
N GLY A 100 -12.28 30.06 49.31
CA GLY A 100 -11.74 28.95 48.52
C GLY A 100 -12.73 27.79 48.32
N SER A 101 -13.75 27.63 49.18
CA SER A 101 -14.83 26.68 48.92
C SER A 101 -15.75 27.15 47.79
N ALA A 102 -16.02 28.46 47.70
CA ALA A 102 -16.76 29.04 46.58
C ALA A 102 -15.96 29.00 45.27
N GLU A 103 -14.65 29.29 45.33
CA GLU A 103 -13.75 29.12 44.18
C GLU A 103 -13.71 27.67 43.70
N ARG A 104 -13.69 26.67 44.61
CA ARG A 104 -13.72 25.25 44.24
C ARG A 104 -15.01 24.87 43.50
N GLN A 105 -16.17 25.35 43.95
CA GLN A 105 -17.43 25.14 43.22
C GLN A 105 -17.37 25.81 41.84
N GLN A 106 -16.84 27.03 41.74
CA GLN A 106 -16.69 27.72 40.47
C GLN A 106 -15.71 27.01 39.53
N ARG A 107 -14.63 26.41 40.05
CA ARG A 107 -13.70 25.56 39.28
C ARG A 107 -14.41 24.34 38.74
N ALA A 108 -15.17 23.62 39.56
CA ALA A 108 -15.93 22.45 39.11
C ALA A 108 -16.88 22.79 37.94
N ILE A 109 -17.51 23.97 37.97
CA ILE A 109 -18.31 24.49 36.85
C ILE A 109 -17.45 24.80 35.62
N ASN A 110 -16.31 25.48 35.79
CA ASN A 110 -15.40 25.78 34.68
C ASN A 110 -14.84 24.50 34.03
N ASP A 111 -14.49 23.49 34.84
CA ASP A 111 -14.01 22.18 34.39
C ASP A 111 -15.11 21.43 33.62
N ALA A 112 -16.34 21.40 34.15
CA ALA A 112 -17.50 20.80 33.48
C ALA A 112 -17.83 21.53 32.17
N ALA A 113 -17.79 22.87 32.14
CA ALA A 113 -18.00 23.67 30.94
C ALA A 113 -16.90 23.42 29.89
N THR A 114 -15.66 23.23 30.32
CA THR A 114 -14.56 22.84 29.43
C THR A 114 -14.78 21.45 28.86
N GLN A 115 -15.28 20.50 29.65
CA GLN A 115 -15.63 19.17 29.15
C GLN A 115 -16.77 19.21 28.13
N VAL A 116 -17.78 20.07 28.34
CA VAL A 116 -18.83 20.32 27.32
C VAL A 116 -18.21 20.84 26.01
N LYS A 117 -17.30 21.82 26.07
CA LYS A 117 -16.59 22.30 24.88
C LYS A 117 -15.81 21.19 24.18
N ILE A 118 -15.13 20.33 24.94
CA ILE A 118 -14.38 19.18 24.39
C ILE A 118 -15.31 18.21 23.68
N GLU A 119 -16.45 17.85 24.26
CA GLU A 119 -17.42 16.95 23.62
C GLU A 119 -18.11 17.58 22.41
N ASP A 120 -18.30 18.90 22.40
CA ASP A 120 -18.83 19.64 21.25
C ASP A 120 -17.88 19.52 20.04
N VAL A 121 -16.58 19.74 20.27
CA VAL A 121 -15.54 19.51 19.24
C VAL A 121 -15.50 18.05 18.78
N ARG A 122 -15.66 17.08 19.71
CA ARG A 122 -15.71 15.65 19.36
C ARG A 122 -16.92 15.29 18.51
N LEU A 123 -18.07 15.92 18.74
CA LEU A 123 -19.26 15.72 17.93
C LEU A 123 -19.04 16.22 16.50
N ASP A 124 -18.53 17.44 16.33
CA ASP A 124 -18.23 18.00 15.00
C ASP A 124 -17.21 17.14 14.25
N TRP A 125 -16.17 16.69 14.95
CA TRP A 125 -15.17 15.79 14.38
C TRP A 125 -15.77 14.43 13.98
N SER A 126 -16.66 13.87 14.81
CA SER A 126 -17.34 12.60 14.50
C SER A 126 -18.23 12.71 13.27
N LYS A 127 -18.94 13.83 13.09
CA LYS A 127 -19.71 14.11 11.87
C LYS A 127 -18.81 14.19 10.64
N ARG A 128 -17.69 14.90 10.75
CA ARG A 128 -16.71 15.01 9.67
C ARG A 128 -16.11 13.67 9.28
N LEU A 129 -15.66 12.87 10.24
CA LEU A 129 -15.12 11.53 9.98
C LEU A 129 -16.17 10.60 9.37
N ALA A 130 -17.41 10.64 9.87
CA ALA A 130 -18.51 9.86 9.29
C ALA A 130 -18.73 10.22 7.81
N ARG A 131 -18.66 11.51 7.45
CA ARG A 131 -18.79 11.98 6.05
C ARG A 131 -17.68 11.42 5.17
N LEU A 132 -16.44 11.44 5.66
CA LEU A 132 -15.26 10.99 4.94
C LEU A 132 -15.23 9.46 4.79
N PHE A 133 -15.59 8.70 5.82
CA PHE A 133 -15.71 7.24 5.73
C PHE A 133 -16.82 6.81 4.79
N LEU A 134 -17.95 7.52 4.79
CA LEU A 134 -19.03 7.27 3.84
C LEU A 134 -18.53 7.49 2.41
N GLU A 135 -17.83 8.58 2.15
CA GLU A 135 -17.24 8.86 0.84
C GLU A 135 -16.19 7.81 0.43
N GLU A 136 -15.35 7.34 1.35
CA GLU A 136 -14.35 6.31 1.06
C GLU A 136 -14.99 4.98 0.65
N ASN A 137 -16.07 4.57 1.33
CA ASN A 137 -16.81 3.36 0.98
C ASN A 137 -17.61 3.54 -0.32
N TYR A 138 -18.09 4.74 -0.61
CA TYR A 138 -18.72 5.06 -1.89
C TYR A 138 -17.71 4.98 -3.05
N ALA A 139 -16.48 5.48 -2.85
CA ALA A 139 -15.39 5.36 -3.82
C ALA A 139 -15.01 3.89 -4.08
N ALA A 140 -14.95 3.07 -3.02
CA ALA A 140 -14.71 1.63 -3.14
C ALA A 140 -15.83 0.90 -3.91
N TYR A 141 -17.09 1.30 -3.69
CA TYR A 141 -18.23 0.77 -4.45
C TYR A 141 -18.14 1.15 -5.94
N TRP A 142 -17.86 2.42 -6.22
CA TRP A 142 -17.70 2.94 -7.58
C TRP A 142 -16.61 2.19 -8.37
N SER A 143 -15.44 1.99 -7.76
CA SER A 143 -14.33 1.32 -8.43
C SER A 143 -14.62 -0.17 -8.66
N ALA A 144 -15.19 -0.86 -7.67
CA ALA A 144 -15.60 -2.25 -7.81
C ALA A 144 -16.63 -2.46 -8.93
N LYS A 145 -17.63 -1.56 -9.06
CA LYS A 145 -18.63 -1.61 -10.13
C LYS A 145 -18.01 -1.45 -11.52
N LYS A 146 -17.07 -0.51 -11.68
CA LYS A 146 -16.34 -0.33 -12.95
C LYS A 146 -15.46 -1.53 -13.30
N MET A 147 -14.71 -2.05 -12.33
CA MET A 147 -13.85 -3.22 -12.54
C MET A 147 -14.68 -4.44 -12.92
N LEU A 148 -15.81 -4.67 -12.25
CA LEU A 148 -16.76 -5.73 -12.63
C LEU A 148 -17.23 -5.59 -14.07
N ALA A 149 -17.66 -4.38 -14.49
CA ALA A 149 -18.11 -4.15 -15.87
C ALA A 149 -17.00 -4.39 -16.91
N LEU A 150 -15.75 -4.03 -16.59
CA LEU A 150 -14.57 -4.34 -17.42
C LEU A 150 -14.30 -5.85 -17.50
N THR A 151 -14.33 -6.53 -16.36
CA THR A 151 -14.13 -7.98 -16.27
C THR A 151 -15.23 -8.73 -17.00
N GLU A 152 -16.50 -8.32 -16.86
CA GLU A 152 -17.62 -8.89 -17.61
C GLU A 152 -17.47 -8.68 -19.12
N ALA A 153 -17.06 -7.49 -19.55
CA ALA A 153 -16.81 -7.21 -20.97
C ALA A 153 -15.67 -8.08 -21.53
N TYR A 154 -14.63 -8.35 -20.74
CA TYR A 154 -13.53 -9.24 -21.11
C TYR A 154 -13.96 -10.72 -21.11
N LEU A 155 -14.70 -11.19 -20.11
CA LEU A 155 -15.16 -12.57 -20.02
C LEU A 155 -16.18 -12.91 -21.12
N ARG A 156 -16.96 -11.95 -21.61
CA ARG A 156 -17.82 -12.17 -22.79
C ARG A 156 -17.06 -12.69 -24.01
N LEU A 157 -15.78 -12.33 -24.18
CA LEU A 157 -14.94 -12.89 -25.25
C LEU A 157 -14.85 -14.42 -25.17
N ARG A 158 -14.81 -14.98 -23.95
CA ARG A 158 -14.81 -16.42 -23.70
C ARG A 158 -16.15 -17.03 -24.14
N ASP A 159 -17.25 -16.44 -23.68
CA ASP A 159 -18.62 -16.90 -23.95
C ASP A 159 -18.97 -16.83 -25.44
N ASP A 160 -18.47 -15.80 -26.12
CA ASP A 160 -18.62 -15.56 -27.54
C ASP A 160 -17.81 -16.53 -28.42
N GLY A 161 -16.99 -17.40 -27.81
CA GLY A 161 -16.38 -18.54 -28.51
C GLY A 161 -14.91 -18.35 -28.90
N VAL A 162 -14.20 -17.36 -28.35
CA VAL A 162 -12.75 -17.18 -28.60
C VAL A 162 -11.95 -18.44 -28.23
N ILE A 163 -12.33 -19.16 -27.18
CA ILE A 163 -11.71 -20.44 -26.81
C ILE A 163 -11.85 -21.46 -27.96
N SER A 164 -13.00 -21.51 -28.63
CA SER A 164 -13.22 -22.43 -29.77
C SER A 164 -12.28 -22.10 -30.93
N ILE A 165 -12.06 -20.81 -31.21
CA ILE A 165 -11.13 -20.36 -32.25
C ILE A 165 -9.70 -20.78 -31.91
N LEU A 166 -9.26 -20.52 -30.67
CA LEU A 166 -7.93 -20.92 -30.21
C LEU A 166 -7.76 -22.46 -30.23
N HIS A 167 -8.80 -23.21 -29.86
CA HIS A 167 -8.81 -24.67 -29.91
C HIS A 167 -8.66 -25.21 -31.34
N LYS A 168 -9.45 -24.70 -32.30
CA LYS A 168 -9.36 -25.08 -33.72
C LYS A 168 -7.95 -24.80 -34.28
N ARG A 169 -7.35 -23.67 -33.91
CA ARG A 169 -5.98 -23.31 -34.34
C ARG A 169 -4.93 -24.21 -33.72
N ARG A 170 -5.10 -24.61 -32.46
CA ARG A 170 -4.24 -25.63 -31.81
C ARG A 170 -4.33 -26.97 -32.52
N GLU A 171 -5.54 -27.46 -32.81
CA GLU A 171 -5.73 -28.72 -33.56
C GLU A 171 -5.12 -28.67 -34.97
N ALA A 172 -5.15 -27.51 -35.61
CA ALA A 172 -4.50 -27.27 -36.90
C ALA A 172 -2.97 -27.13 -36.81
N GLY A 173 -2.36 -27.20 -35.61
CA GLY A 173 -0.93 -27.00 -35.40
C GLY A 173 -0.44 -25.56 -35.58
N LEU A 174 -1.36 -24.59 -35.59
CA LEU A 174 -1.07 -23.16 -35.77
C LEU A 174 -0.85 -22.43 -34.44
N LEU A 175 -1.19 -23.06 -33.31
CA LEU A 175 -1.04 -22.53 -31.96
C LEU A 175 -0.38 -23.59 -31.06
N PHE A 176 0.69 -23.20 -30.36
CA PHE A 176 1.35 -24.08 -29.39
C PHE A 176 0.49 -24.29 -28.15
N MET A 177 0.65 -25.44 -27.49
CA MET A 177 -0.08 -25.74 -26.25
C MET A 177 0.26 -24.73 -25.13
N SER A 178 1.50 -24.26 -25.07
CA SER A 178 1.92 -23.24 -24.11
C SER A 178 1.08 -21.96 -24.21
N ASP A 179 0.88 -21.48 -25.43
CA ASP A 179 0.21 -20.22 -25.70
C ASP A 179 -1.30 -20.39 -25.55
N TYR A 180 -1.83 -21.57 -25.94
CA TYR A 180 -3.21 -21.94 -25.66
C TYR A 180 -3.53 -21.92 -24.16
N LEU A 181 -2.69 -22.54 -23.32
CA LEU A 181 -2.87 -22.53 -21.87
C LEU A 181 -2.69 -21.14 -21.26
N GLU A 182 -1.78 -20.32 -21.80
CA GLU A 182 -1.59 -18.93 -21.36
C GLU A 182 -2.88 -18.10 -21.60
N PHE A 183 -3.50 -18.23 -22.78
CA PHE A 183 -4.78 -17.57 -23.05
C PHE A 183 -5.90 -18.04 -22.12
N LEU A 184 -6.00 -19.35 -21.84
CA LEU A 184 -6.97 -19.86 -20.87
C LEU A 184 -6.73 -19.30 -19.47
N SER A 185 -5.47 -19.30 -19.02
CA SER A 185 -5.10 -18.78 -17.71
C SER A 185 -5.45 -17.30 -17.53
N ALA A 186 -5.43 -16.51 -18.61
CA ALA A 186 -5.83 -15.11 -18.57
C ALA A 186 -7.34 -14.94 -18.33
N PHE A 187 -8.18 -15.82 -18.91
CA PHE A 187 -9.62 -15.85 -18.61
C PHE A 187 -9.89 -16.35 -17.20
N ASP A 188 -9.21 -17.41 -16.76
CA ASP A 188 -9.37 -17.95 -15.41
C ASP A 188 -8.94 -16.91 -14.34
N ARG A 189 -7.92 -16.10 -14.63
CA ARG A 189 -7.54 -14.94 -13.78
C ARG A 189 -8.65 -13.90 -13.72
N ALA A 190 -9.29 -13.60 -14.85
CA ALA A 190 -10.40 -12.64 -14.90
C ALA A 190 -11.63 -13.15 -14.12
N GLU A 191 -11.95 -14.45 -14.19
CA GLU A 191 -13.02 -15.07 -13.38
C GLU A 191 -12.73 -14.96 -11.87
N ARG A 192 -11.48 -15.24 -11.45
CA ARG A 192 -11.06 -15.03 -10.06
C ARG A 192 -11.23 -13.56 -9.65
N SER A 193 -10.84 -12.64 -10.52
CA SER A 193 -10.95 -11.19 -10.26
C SER A 193 -12.40 -10.74 -10.17
N GLN A 194 -13.32 -11.35 -10.94
CA GLN A 194 -14.76 -11.07 -10.86
C GLN A 194 -15.32 -11.38 -9.46
N ILE A 195 -14.90 -12.49 -8.86
CA ILE A 195 -15.29 -12.87 -7.49
C ILE A 195 -14.74 -11.84 -6.49
N GLU A 196 -13.47 -11.46 -6.62
CA GLU A 196 -12.85 -10.45 -5.78
C GLU A 196 -13.58 -9.10 -5.86
N PHE A 197 -13.85 -8.60 -7.07
CA PHE A 197 -14.53 -7.33 -7.26
C PHE A 197 -16.00 -7.38 -6.82
N SER A 198 -16.68 -8.53 -6.95
CA SER A 198 -18.04 -8.73 -6.40
C SER A 198 -18.02 -8.66 -4.88
N ASN A 199 -17.05 -9.31 -4.23
CA ASN A 199 -16.90 -9.24 -2.78
C ASN A 199 -16.63 -7.80 -2.33
N ASN A 200 -15.75 -7.07 -3.03
CA ASN A 200 -15.45 -5.66 -2.71
C ASN A 200 -16.69 -4.77 -2.86
N ARG A 201 -17.49 -4.96 -3.91
CA ARG A 201 -18.78 -4.28 -4.11
C ARG A 201 -19.73 -4.54 -2.93
N ASP A 202 -19.90 -5.80 -2.55
CA ASP A 202 -20.87 -6.19 -1.51
C ASP A 202 -20.42 -5.71 -0.13
N GLN A 203 -19.12 -5.77 0.17
CA GLN A 203 -18.54 -5.20 1.38
C GLN A 203 -18.75 -3.67 1.46
N ALA A 204 -18.56 -2.96 0.34
CA ALA A 204 -18.81 -1.53 0.30
C ALA A 204 -20.29 -1.19 0.56
N LEU A 205 -21.23 -1.95 -0.01
CA LEU A 205 -22.67 -1.78 0.25
C LEU A 205 -23.04 -2.03 1.72
N ILE A 206 -22.51 -3.11 2.32
CA ILE A 206 -22.75 -3.42 3.74
C ILE A 206 -22.24 -2.27 4.63
N ARG A 207 -21.03 -1.76 4.34
CA ARG A 207 -20.43 -0.66 5.11
C ARG A 207 -21.21 0.64 4.96
N LEU A 208 -21.64 0.98 3.73
CA LEU A 208 -22.53 2.12 3.51
C LEU A 208 -23.85 1.95 4.28
N GLY A 209 -24.40 0.73 4.32
CA GLY A 209 -25.64 0.44 5.03
C GLY A 209 -25.49 0.61 6.55
N TYR A 210 -24.38 0.15 7.10
CA TYR A 210 -24.03 0.36 8.51
C TYR A 210 -23.86 1.86 8.84
N LEU A 211 -23.16 2.62 8.00
CA LEU A 211 -22.91 4.04 8.22
C LEU A 211 -24.17 4.91 8.11
N THR A 212 -25.14 4.48 7.31
CA THR A 212 -26.42 5.19 7.12
C THR A 212 -27.57 4.60 7.92
N ASN A 213 -27.32 3.52 8.68
CA ASN A 213 -28.34 2.73 9.37
C ASN A 213 -29.53 2.35 8.46
N SER A 214 -29.24 2.00 7.20
CA SER A 214 -30.24 1.69 6.18
C SER A 214 -29.78 0.52 5.30
N GLU A 215 -30.74 -0.22 4.73
CA GLU A 215 -30.41 -1.26 3.75
C GLU A 215 -30.22 -0.63 2.37
N ILE A 216 -29.02 -0.76 1.80
CA ILE A 216 -28.68 -0.17 0.50
C ILE A 216 -28.65 -1.27 -0.56
N ARG A 217 -29.55 -1.16 -1.54
CA ARG A 217 -29.55 -2.01 -2.73
C ARG A 217 -28.50 -1.53 -3.76
N PRO A 218 -28.01 -2.41 -4.64
CA PRO A 218 -27.09 -2.01 -5.72
C PRO A 218 -27.64 -0.84 -6.55
N PHE A 219 -26.76 0.11 -6.89
CA PHE A 219 -27.09 1.36 -7.57
C PHE A 219 -26.00 1.72 -8.58
N GLU A 220 -26.25 2.68 -9.47
CA GLU A 220 -25.21 3.23 -10.35
C GLU A 220 -24.54 4.46 -9.71
N PRO A 221 -23.24 4.40 -9.39
CA PRO A 221 -22.53 5.47 -8.71
C PRO A 221 -22.02 6.56 -9.67
N VAL A 222 -21.96 7.80 -9.20
CA VAL A 222 -21.43 8.96 -9.92
C VAL A 222 -20.26 9.53 -9.13
N LYS A 223 -19.06 9.59 -9.73
CA LYS A 223 -17.89 10.20 -9.09
C LYS A 223 -18.13 11.71 -8.94
N PRO A 224 -17.94 12.27 -7.73
CA PRO A 224 -17.98 13.71 -7.53
C PRO A 224 -16.71 14.36 -8.10
N VAL A 225 -16.80 15.66 -8.39
CA VAL A 225 -15.63 16.44 -8.82
C VAL A 225 -14.63 16.56 -7.67
N LEU A 226 -13.38 16.18 -7.93
CA LEU A 226 -12.29 16.28 -6.96
C LEU A 226 -11.46 17.53 -7.24
N TYR A 227 -11.64 18.56 -6.41
CA TYR A 227 -10.92 19.81 -6.57
C TYR A 227 -9.44 19.70 -6.20
N ALA A 228 -8.60 20.44 -6.92
CA ALA A 228 -7.21 20.67 -6.61
C ALA A 228 -6.98 21.11 -5.15
N ILE A 229 -5.95 20.57 -4.52
CA ILE A 229 -5.45 21.05 -3.22
C ILE A 229 -4.19 21.88 -3.51
N ASP A 230 -4.25 23.19 -3.31
CA ASP A 230 -3.12 24.09 -3.52
C ASP A 230 -2.06 23.87 -2.44
N SER A 231 -0.83 23.57 -2.86
CA SER A 231 0.32 23.31 -1.98
C SER A 231 0.92 24.56 -1.35
N ASN A 232 0.55 25.76 -1.83
CA ASN A 232 1.21 27.01 -1.45
C ASN A 232 0.40 27.88 -0.49
N ALA A 233 -0.84 27.51 -0.16
CA ALA A 233 -1.63 28.23 0.83
C ALA A 233 -1.13 27.89 2.24
N PRO A 234 -1.03 28.87 3.17
CA PRO A 234 -0.89 28.56 4.58
C PRO A 234 -2.13 27.77 5.02
N ILE A 235 -1.95 26.49 5.27
CA ILE A 235 -3.03 25.59 5.67
C ILE A 235 -3.09 25.60 7.19
N ASP A 236 -4.19 26.13 7.71
CA ASP A 236 -4.54 26.03 9.12
C ASP A 236 -4.98 24.59 9.40
N ILE A 237 -4.13 23.81 10.08
CA ILE A 237 -4.40 22.41 10.40
C ILE A 237 -5.33 22.38 11.61
N GLU A 238 -6.61 22.21 11.34
CA GLU A 238 -7.63 22.20 12.38
C GLU A 238 -8.00 20.76 12.75
N GLN A 239 -7.36 20.25 13.82
CA GLN A 239 -7.52 18.88 14.31
C GLN A 239 -8.17 18.81 15.70
N LEU A 240 -8.88 17.71 15.95
CA LEU A 240 -9.55 17.44 17.23
C LEU A 240 -8.58 17.55 18.40
N ASP A 241 -7.42 16.90 18.31
CA ASP A 241 -6.44 16.82 19.40
C ASP A 241 -5.94 18.20 19.82
N LEU A 242 -5.62 19.07 18.85
CA LEU A 242 -5.14 20.43 19.10
C LEU A 242 -6.20 21.29 19.77
N LYS A 243 -7.46 21.21 19.32
CA LYS A 243 -8.59 21.92 19.95
C LYS A 243 -8.84 21.45 21.39
N ILE A 244 -8.75 20.15 21.64
CA ILE A 244 -8.90 19.59 23.00
C ILE A 244 -7.77 20.08 23.90
N LEU A 245 -6.51 20.05 23.43
CA LEU A 245 -5.36 20.54 24.18
C LEU A 245 -5.49 22.04 24.46
N GLN A 246 -5.91 22.84 23.48
CA GLN A 246 -6.14 24.27 23.64
C GLN A 246 -7.21 24.55 24.70
N ALA A 247 -8.38 23.88 24.64
CA ALA A 247 -9.44 24.05 25.63
C ALA A 247 -8.97 23.73 27.06
N ARG A 248 -8.11 22.71 27.22
CA ARG A 248 -7.49 22.36 28.52
C ARG A 248 -6.51 23.44 28.98
N ILE A 249 -5.65 23.93 28.09
CA ILE A 249 -4.69 25.00 28.39
C ILE A 249 -5.42 26.25 28.88
N GLU A 250 -6.48 26.67 28.17
CA GLU A 250 -7.30 27.83 28.53
C GLU A 250 -7.96 27.65 29.90
N ASN A 251 -8.50 26.46 30.20
CA ASN A 251 -9.12 26.19 31.49
C ASN A 251 -8.13 26.26 32.66
N ILE A 252 -6.92 25.72 32.49
CA ILE A 252 -5.86 25.80 33.52
C ILE A 252 -5.37 27.23 33.70
N GLN A 253 -5.23 28.00 32.62
CA GLN A 253 -4.89 29.43 32.70
C GLN A 253 -5.94 30.22 33.47
N LYS A 254 -7.22 30.03 33.13
CA LYS A 254 -8.35 30.65 33.83
C LYS A 254 -8.36 30.29 35.31
N THR A 255 -8.09 29.02 35.65
CA THR A 255 -7.98 28.57 37.05
C THR A 255 -6.87 29.30 37.80
N LYS A 256 -5.71 29.50 37.16
CA LYS A 256 -4.59 30.23 37.77
C LYS A 256 -4.90 31.70 38.04
N GLU A 257 -5.64 32.35 37.13
CA GLU A 257 -5.96 33.79 37.20
C GLU A 257 -7.10 34.11 38.18
N THR A 258 -8.05 33.20 38.35
CA THR A 258 -9.29 33.47 39.08
C THR A 258 -9.27 33.00 40.54
N GLU A 259 -8.33 32.15 40.94
CA GLU A 259 -8.32 31.55 42.28
C GLU A 259 -7.27 32.16 43.21
N ASN A 260 -7.75 32.94 44.18
CA ASN A 260 -6.93 33.67 45.13
C ASN A 260 -6.96 33.05 46.54
N TRP A 261 -7.99 32.25 46.87
CA TRP A 261 -8.22 31.67 48.19
C TRP A 261 -7.84 30.18 48.28
N ARG A 262 -6.93 29.72 47.39
CA ARG A 262 -6.43 28.35 47.35
C ARG A 262 -5.93 27.85 48.72
N GLY A 263 -6.37 26.64 49.07
CA GLY A 263 -6.03 25.96 50.33
C GLY A 263 -6.87 26.39 51.54
N ILE A 264 -7.85 27.29 51.37
CA ILE A 264 -8.75 27.75 52.43
C ILE A 264 -10.16 27.20 52.15
N ASP A 265 -10.73 26.53 53.14
CA ASP A 265 -12.14 26.13 53.13
C ASP A 265 -12.94 26.98 54.10
N SER A 266 -14.07 27.53 53.62
CA SER A 266 -14.96 28.31 54.47
C SER A 266 -16.40 28.20 54.04
N ASP A 267 -17.30 28.20 55.01
CA ASP A 267 -18.74 28.20 54.81
C ASP A 267 -19.45 28.93 55.95
N VAL A 268 -20.61 29.51 55.64
CA VAL A 268 -21.58 29.92 56.65
C VAL A 268 -22.68 28.88 56.68
N ASN A 269 -23.03 28.40 57.87
CA ASN A 269 -24.16 27.49 58.04
C ASN A 269 -25.13 28.01 59.11
N ALA A 270 -26.40 27.67 58.93
CA ALA A 270 -27.45 27.85 59.90
C ALA A 270 -28.15 26.50 60.08
N THR A 271 -28.12 25.96 61.30
CA THR A 271 -28.64 24.62 61.62
C THR A 271 -29.67 24.73 62.72
N ALA A 272 -30.82 24.08 62.53
CA ALA A 272 -31.78 23.77 63.58
C ALA A 272 -31.66 22.28 63.94
N PHE A 273 -31.69 21.96 65.22
CA PHE A 273 -31.63 20.58 65.70
C PHE A 273 -32.63 20.36 66.82
N GLY A 274 -33.09 19.12 66.96
CA GLY A 274 -34.02 18.74 68.01
C GLY A 274 -34.04 17.24 68.24
N GLY A 275 -34.35 16.86 69.48
CA GLY A 275 -34.36 15.48 69.96
C GLY A 275 -34.95 15.40 71.37
N PRO A 276 -35.07 14.21 71.97
CA PRO A 276 -35.43 14.09 73.38
C PRO A 276 -34.42 14.86 74.21
N ALA A 277 -34.90 15.73 75.10
CA ALA A 277 -34.03 16.41 76.04
C ALA A 277 -33.36 15.38 76.97
N ILE A 278 -32.13 15.67 77.40
CA ILE A 278 -31.42 14.85 78.39
C ILE A 278 -32.35 14.68 79.61
N PRO A 279 -32.60 13.43 80.09
CA PRO A 279 -33.51 13.20 81.20
C PRO A 279 -33.13 14.01 82.44
N HIS A 280 -33.93 15.01 82.79
CA HIS A 280 -33.84 15.71 84.07
C HIS A 280 -34.60 14.94 85.15
N PRO A 281 -34.28 15.10 86.44
CA PRO A 281 -34.97 14.41 87.54
C PRO A 281 -36.41 14.91 87.85
N SER A 282 -37.00 15.72 86.96
CA SER A 282 -38.27 16.44 87.19
C SER A 282 -39.21 16.55 85.96
N PRO A 283 -39.27 15.59 85.02
CA PRO A 283 -40.49 15.48 84.23
C PRO A 283 -41.08 14.07 84.19
N GLU A 284 -42.40 14.01 84.32
CA GLU A 284 -43.23 12.80 84.18
C GLU A 284 -43.45 12.38 82.71
N SER A 285 -42.89 13.12 81.73
CA SER A 285 -43.01 12.83 80.30
C SER A 285 -41.75 13.22 79.51
N MET A 286 -41.48 12.54 78.39
CA MET A 286 -40.39 12.87 77.46
C MET A 286 -40.55 14.30 76.93
N GLN A 287 -39.60 15.20 77.24
CA GLN A 287 -39.57 16.56 76.71
C GLN A 287 -38.73 16.60 75.43
N MET A 288 -39.19 17.32 74.41
CA MET A 288 -38.42 17.57 73.20
C MET A 288 -37.57 18.82 73.39
N GLY A 289 -36.26 18.69 73.28
CA GLY A 289 -35.34 19.81 73.18
C GLY A 289 -35.20 20.25 71.73
N TYR A 290 -35.13 21.56 71.51
CA TYR A 290 -34.82 22.16 70.22
C TYR A 290 -33.77 23.27 70.39
N GLY A 291 -32.95 23.46 69.38
CA GLY A 291 -31.88 24.45 69.38
C GLY A 291 -31.55 24.90 67.96
N GLY A 292 -30.89 26.05 67.87
CA GLY A 292 -30.40 26.61 66.62
C GLY A 292 -28.97 27.08 66.78
N ALA A 293 -28.18 26.97 65.72
CA ALA A 293 -26.82 27.48 65.67
C ALA A 293 -26.59 28.14 64.31
N VAL A 294 -25.96 29.31 64.31
CA VAL A 294 -25.38 29.92 63.11
C VAL A 294 -23.87 29.90 63.31
N GLY A 295 -23.14 29.32 62.37
CA GLY A 295 -21.70 29.14 62.45
C GLY A 295 -21.00 29.63 61.20
N PHE A 296 -19.83 30.24 61.39
CA PHE A 296 -18.85 30.43 60.33
C PHE A 296 -17.74 29.40 60.51
N ASN A 297 -17.59 28.52 59.53
CA ASN A 297 -16.52 27.54 59.50
C ASN A 297 -15.35 28.09 58.69
N PHE A 298 -14.14 27.90 59.21
CA PHE A 298 -12.90 28.23 58.51
C PHE A 298 -11.87 27.13 58.75
N ARG A 299 -11.30 26.60 57.68
CA ARG A 299 -10.31 25.53 57.71
C ARG A 299 -9.18 25.85 56.75
N MET A 300 -7.95 25.87 57.27
CA MET A 300 -6.74 25.98 56.47
C MET A 300 -5.64 25.09 57.06
N PRO A 301 -4.77 24.51 56.22
CA PRO A 301 -3.57 23.82 56.70
C PRO A 301 -2.59 24.82 57.34
N ILE A 302 -1.85 24.37 58.36
CA ILE A 302 -0.82 25.19 59.04
C ILE A 302 0.25 25.62 58.03
N GLU A 303 0.64 24.73 57.12
CA GLU A 303 1.61 25.02 56.05
C GLU A 303 0.96 25.61 54.78
N ILE A 304 0.03 26.55 54.92
CA ILE A 304 -0.69 27.14 53.77
C ILE A 304 0.25 27.70 52.68
N MET A 305 1.40 28.24 53.07
CA MET A 305 2.40 28.75 52.12
C MET A 305 3.04 27.64 51.28
N SER A 306 3.30 26.46 51.86
CA SER A 306 3.86 25.33 51.11
C SER A 306 2.81 24.76 50.15
N VAL A 307 1.55 24.66 50.59
CA VAL A 307 0.42 24.21 49.76
C VAL A 307 0.24 25.13 48.55
N ARG A 308 0.20 26.45 48.75
CA ARG A 308 0.04 27.41 47.65
C ARG A 308 1.21 27.35 46.66
N LYS A 309 2.45 27.31 47.16
CA LYS A 309 3.65 27.20 46.33
C LYS A 309 3.64 25.91 45.51
N ASN A 310 3.37 24.77 46.14
CA ASN A 310 3.36 23.47 45.48
C ASN A 310 2.24 23.35 44.45
N GLU A 311 1.05 23.89 44.75
CA GLU A 311 -0.07 23.91 43.81
C GLU A 311 0.21 24.81 42.61
N GLU A 312 0.83 25.98 42.84
CA GLU A 312 1.29 26.84 41.74
C GLU A 312 2.34 26.15 40.88
N SER A 313 3.34 25.50 41.49
CA SER A 313 4.31 24.68 40.77
C SER A 313 3.64 23.57 39.97
N ARG A 314 2.65 22.86 40.54
CA ARG A 314 1.90 21.81 39.86
C ARG A 314 1.15 22.34 38.63
N LEU A 315 0.44 23.45 38.76
CA LEU A 315 -0.30 24.08 37.64
C LEU A 315 0.65 24.60 36.55
N ASN A 316 1.79 25.20 36.94
CA ASN A 316 2.80 25.64 35.99
C ASN A 316 3.40 24.46 35.21
N SER A 317 3.77 23.37 35.90
CA SER A 317 4.28 22.16 35.26
C SER A 317 3.26 21.51 34.34
N LEU A 318 1.99 21.44 34.75
CA LEU A 318 0.91 20.92 33.91
C LEU A 318 0.71 21.77 32.65
N LEU A 319 0.77 23.09 32.77
CA LEU A 319 0.64 24.01 31.64
C LEU A 319 1.85 23.91 30.70
N ILE A 320 3.08 23.76 31.22
CA ILE A 320 4.27 23.49 30.40
C ILE A 320 4.11 22.18 29.64
N SER A 321 3.66 21.11 30.32
CA SER A 321 3.39 19.80 29.70
C SER A 321 2.38 19.92 28.57
N LEU A 322 1.21 20.52 28.83
CA LEU A 322 0.15 20.66 27.81
C LEU A 322 0.59 21.52 26.61
N ARG A 323 1.38 22.57 26.83
CA ARG A 323 1.93 23.40 25.74
C ARG A 323 3.00 22.65 24.93
N ALA A 324 3.82 21.83 25.59
CA ALA A 324 4.77 20.97 24.92
C ALA A 324 4.03 19.90 24.09
N ASP A 325 3.01 19.26 24.64
CA ASP A 325 2.15 18.28 23.95
C ASP A 325 1.46 18.92 22.73
N TYR A 326 0.93 20.14 22.88
CA TYR A 326 0.35 20.91 21.77
C TYR A 326 1.37 21.14 20.67
N THR A 327 2.55 21.66 21.02
CA THR A 327 3.61 21.99 20.04
C THR A 327 4.11 20.74 19.32
N HIS A 328 4.30 19.64 20.06
CA HIS A 328 4.72 18.36 19.50
C HIS A 328 3.65 17.80 18.54
N ARG A 329 2.39 17.79 18.97
CA ARG A 329 1.29 17.25 18.14
C ARG A 329 1.05 18.10 16.89
N ASP A 330 1.17 19.42 16.99
CA ASP A 330 1.09 20.32 15.84
C ASP A 330 2.18 20.01 14.82
N GLN A 331 3.44 19.85 15.26
CA GLN A 331 4.54 19.46 14.39
C GLN A 331 4.32 18.10 13.72
N GLU A 332 3.88 17.10 14.47
CA GLU A 332 3.56 15.76 13.96
C GLU A 332 2.49 15.82 12.86
N LEU A 333 1.39 16.54 13.10
CA LEU A 333 0.30 16.72 12.14
C LEU A 333 0.77 17.46 10.87
N GLN A 334 1.65 18.46 11.02
CA GLN A 334 2.26 19.15 9.88
C GLN A 334 3.14 18.20 9.05
N HIS A 335 3.89 17.30 9.70
CA HIS A 335 4.70 16.29 9.01
C HIS A 335 3.83 15.26 8.29
N GLU A 336 2.81 14.70 8.97
CA GLU A 336 1.85 13.76 8.38
C GLU A 336 1.14 14.37 7.16
N PHE A 337 0.67 15.61 7.28
CA PHE A 337 0.00 16.32 6.20
C PHE A 337 0.93 16.50 4.99
N ARG A 338 2.18 16.94 5.20
CA ARG A 338 3.15 17.13 4.10
C ARG A 338 3.51 15.82 3.42
N ALA A 339 3.68 14.74 4.19
CA ALA A 339 3.95 13.42 3.64
C ALA A 339 2.78 12.95 2.75
N LEU A 340 1.54 13.11 3.24
CA LEU A 340 0.35 12.74 2.50
C LEU A 340 0.16 13.60 1.23
N LEU A 341 0.46 14.90 1.31
CA LEU A 341 0.41 15.81 0.16
C LEU A 341 1.44 15.42 -0.91
N SER A 342 2.66 15.05 -0.50
CA SER A 342 3.69 14.55 -1.40
C SER A 342 3.25 13.26 -2.11
N SER A 343 2.69 12.30 -1.36
CA SER A 343 2.12 11.09 -1.95
C SER A 343 1.00 11.39 -2.95
N TYR A 344 0.16 12.40 -2.68
CA TYR A 344 -0.88 12.82 -3.60
C TYR A 344 -0.33 13.43 -4.89
N GLN A 345 0.72 14.24 -4.79
CA GLN A 345 1.42 14.81 -5.95
C GLN A 345 2.09 13.71 -6.79
N GLN A 346 2.71 12.72 -6.15
CA GLN A 346 3.26 11.55 -6.83
C GLN A 346 2.17 10.74 -7.56
N LEU A 347 1.05 10.50 -6.89
CA LEU A 347 -0.08 9.76 -7.47
C LEU A 347 -0.72 10.52 -8.64
N ALA A 348 -0.74 11.86 -8.60
CA ALA A 348 -1.18 12.67 -9.73
C ALA A 348 -0.30 12.48 -10.99
N GLN A 349 1.02 12.33 -10.82
CA GLN A 349 1.91 11.96 -11.94
C GLN A 349 1.67 10.53 -12.41
N GLN A 350 1.40 9.60 -11.49
CA GLN A 350 1.05 8.22 -11.81
C GLN A 350 -0.23 8.13 -12.66
N ILE A 351 -1.27 8.92 -12.36
CA ILE A 351 -2.50 8.97 -13.18
C ILE A 351 -2.20 9.35 -14.62
N LYS A 352 -1.36 10.38 -14.83
CA LYS A 352 -0.96 10.82 -16.17
C LYS A 352 -0.21 9.71 -16.92
N PHE A 353 0.66 8.99 -16.23
CA PHE A 353 1.35 7.83 -16.78
C PHE A 353 0.38 6.70 -17.16
N GLN A 354 -0.57 6.36 -16.28
CA GLN A 354 -1.56 5.32 -16.55
C GLN A 354 -2.51 5.67 -17.70
N HIS A 355 -2.94 6.93 -17.81
CA HIS A 355 -3.72 7.40 -18.96
C HIS A 355 -2.95 7.19 -20.27
N THR A 356 -1.65 7.50 -20.28
CA THR A 356 -0.80 7.30 -21.47
C THR A 356 -0.66 5.81 -21.81
N ARG A 357 -0.52 4.94 -20.81
CA ARG A 357 -0.50 3.48 -21.01
C ARG A 357 -1.82 2.94 -21.53
N LEU A 358 -2.94 3.46 -21.04
CA LEU A 358 -4.28 3.06 -21.48
C LEU A 358 -4.51 3.43 -22.95
N GLU A 359 -4.14 4.64 -23.36
CA GLU A 359 -4.22 5.05 -24.78
C GLU A 359 -3.28 4.22 -25.66
N ALA A 360 -2.06 3.94 -25.20
CA ALA A 360 -1.13 3.07 -25.92
C ALA A 360 -1.67 1.64 -26.08
N ALA A 361 -2.32 1.09 -25.05
CA ALA A 361 -2.95 -0.23 -25.12
C ALA A 361 -4.19 -0.22 -26.05
N ARG A 362 -4.95 0.87 -26.08
CA ARG A 362 -6.08 1.06 -27.01
C ARG A 362 -5.59 1.10 -28.46
N GLU A 363 -4.56 1.89 -28.75
CA GLU A 363 -3.95 1.92 -30.10
C GLU A 363 -3.34 0.56 -30.47
N LEU A 364 -2.75 -0.16 -29.51
CA LEU A 364 -2.24 -1.51 -29.75
C LEU A 364 -3.36 -2.46 -30.20
N ILE A 365 -4.53 -2.45 -29.54
CA ILE A 365 -5.69 -3.22 -30.01
C ILE A 365 -6.04 -2.84 -31.45
N ARG A 366 -6.14 -1.52 -31.73
CA ARG A 366 -6.53 -1.01 -33.05
C ARG A 366 -5.55 -1.45 -34.14
N GLU A 367 -4.25 -1.34 -33.91
CA GLU A 367 -3.21 -1.77 -34.86
C GLU A 367 -3.26 -3.28 -35.12
N ARG A 368 -3.40 -4.08 -34.07
CA ARG A 368 -3.49 -5.55 -34.19
C ARG A 368 -4.78 -5.97 -34.90
N HIS A 369 -5.88 -5.26 -34.65
CA HIS A 369 -7.13 -5.43 -35.38
C HIS A 369 -6.96 -5.16 -36.89
N LEU A 370 -6.25 -4.09 -37.27
CA LEU A 370 -6.00 -3.79 -38.68
C LEU A 370 -5.13 -4.86 -39.35
N ARG A 371 -4.10 -5.37 -38.65
CA ARG A 371 -3.24 -6.45 -39.15
C ARG A 371 -3.98 -7.76 -39.33
N LEU A 372 -4.92 -8.08 -38.42
CA LEU A 372 -5.77 -9.26 -38.50
C LEU A 372 -6.57 -9.32 -39.82
N LYS A 373 -6.90 -8.18 -40.43
CA LYS A 373 -7.66 -8.13 -41.70
C LYS A 373 -6.82 -8.38 -42.95
N ILE A 374 -5.49 -8.25 -42.86
CA ILE A 374 -4.61 -8.11 -44.03
C ILE A 374 -3.53 -9.21 -44.07
N LEU A 375 -3.07 -9.66 -42.90
CA LEU A 375 -1.91 -10.54 -42.77
C LEU A 375 -2.33 -11.93 -42.29
N ASP A 376 -1.69 -12.96 -42.84
CA ASP A 376 -1.78 -14.34 -42.35
C ASP A 376 -0.75 -14.59 -41.24
N GLY A 377 -0.95 -15.64 -40.43
CA GLY A 377 0.00 -16.07 -39.38
C GLY A 377 -0.57 -16.02 -37.96
N ASP A 378 0.21 -15.47 -37.01
CA ASP A 378 -0.09 -15.37 -35.57
C ASP A 378 -0.93 -14.13 -35.19
N VAL A 379 -1.60 -13.53 -36.17
CA VAL A 379 -2.33 -12.26 -36.01
C VAL A 379 -3.51 -12.33 -35.05
N ILE A 380 -4.16 -13.51 -34.92
CA ILE A 380 -5.26 -13.72 -33.97
C ILE A 380 -4.70 -13.77 -32.55
N GLU A 381 -3.62 -14.52 -32.35
CA GLU A 381 -2.92 -14.66 -31.08
C GLU A 381 -2.43 -13.28 -30.59
N LYS A 382 -1.77 -12.51 -31.48
CA LYS A 382 -1.31 -11.16 -31.18
C LYS A 382 -2.46 -10.20 -30.88
N TYR A 383 -3.62 -10.38 -31.50
CA TYR A 383 -4.81 -9.60 -31.20
C TYR A 383 -5.35 -9.94 -29.81
N VAL A 384 -5.54 -11.22 -29.48
CA VAL A 384 -6.01 -11.65 -28.15
C VAL A 384 -5.03 -11.21 -27.04
N GLN A 385 -3.72 -11.27 -27.29
CA GLN A 385 -2.69 -10.73 -26.37
C GLN A 385 -2.88 -9.22 -26.12
N ALA A 386 -3.15 -8.44 -27.18
CA ALA A 386 -3.41 -7.00 -27.06
C ALA A 386 -4.70 -6.71 -26.26
N VAL A 387 -5.76 -7.50 -26.48
CA VAL A 387 -7.02 -7.38 -25.73
C VAL A 387 -6.81 -7.67 -24.24
N ASN A 388 -6.10 -8.74 -23.90
CA ASN A 388 -5.74 -9.05 -22.50
C ASN A 388 -4.88 -7.94 -21.87
N THR A 389 -3.91 -7.40 -22.62
CA THR A 389 -3.07 -6.29 -22.16
C THR A 389 -3.90 -5.05 -21.84
N TYR A 390 -4.82 -4.69 -22.73
CA TYR A 390 -5.74 -3.57 -22.51
C TYR A 390 -6.64 -3.79 -21.29
N TYR A 391 -7.23 -4.99 -21.13
CA TYR A 391 -8.03 -5.32 -19.96
C TYR A 391 -7.26 -5.06 -18.66
N ARG A 392 -6.03 -5.56 -18.55
CA ARG A 392 -5.17 -5.34 -17.37
C ARG A 392 -4.89 -3.86 -17.11
N VAL A 393 -4.48 -3.12 -18.16
CA VAL A 393 -4.18 -1.69 -18.04
C VAL A 393 -5.43 -0.87 -17.68
N ALA A 394 -6.60 -1.26 -18.19
CA ALA A 394 -7.87 -0.61 -17.84
C ALA A 394 -8.25 -0.83 -16.37
N ILE A 395 -8.03 -2.04 -15.82
CA ILE A 395 -8.20 -2.30 -14.38
C ILE A 395 -7.22 -1.46 -13.55
N GLU A 396 -5.92 -1.49 -13.88
CA GLU A 396 -4.87 -0.69 -13.20
C GLU A 396 -5.20 0.82 -13.21
N ASN A 397 -5.81 1.32 -14.29
CA ASN A 397 -6.26 2.70 -14.39
C ASN A 397 -7.38 3.03 -13.40
N VAL A 398 -8.42 2.18 -13.33
CA VAL A 398 -9.54 2.38 -12.38
C VAL A 398 -9.06 2.26 -10.93
N GLU A 399 -8.13 1.34 -10.64
CA GLU A 399 -7.47 1.24 -9.32
C GLU A 399 -6.75 2.54 -8.97
N THR A 400 -5.96 3.08 -9.90
CA THR A 400 -5.21 4.33 -9.69
C THR A 400 -6.15 5.52 -9.46
N GLU A 401 -7.25 5.63 -10.22
CA GLU A 401 -8.29 6.66 -10.00
C GLU A 401 -8.97 6.51 -8.63
N SER A 402 -9.24 5.27 -8.20
CA SER A 402 -9.81 4.97 -6.88
C SER A 402 -8.86 5.37 -5.76
N GLU A 403 -7.57 5.04 -5.88
CA GLU A 403 -6.57 5.43 -4.88
C GLU A 403 -6.39 6.95 -4.81
N GLN A 404 -6.48 7.65 -5.95
CA GLN A 404 -6.45 9.12 -5.96
C GLN A 404 -7.62 9.70 -5.18
N TRP A 405 -8.82 9.15 -5.37
CA TRP A 405 -9.99 9.59 -4.61
C TRP A 405 -9.83 9.32 -3.11
N LYS A 406 -9.39 8.11 -2.71
CA LYS A 406 -9.13 7.78 -1.30
C LYS A 406 -8.09 8.70 -0.66
N LEU A 407 -7.01 9.00 -1.38
CA LEU A 407 -5.95 9.88 -0.89
C LEU A 407 -6.43 11.33 -0.75
N HIS A 408 -7.29 11.79 -1.67
CA HIS A 408 -7.96 13.09 -1.58
C HIS A 408 -8.87 13.19 -0.35
N ILE A 409 -9.62 12.13 -0.04
CA ILE A 409 -10.44 12.04 1.19
C ILE A 409 -9.56 12.15 2.44
N ARG A 410 -8.43 11.45 2.48
CA ARG A 410 -7.49 11.51 3.60
C ARG A 410 -6.90 12.90 3.78
N LEU A 411 -6.54 13.60 2.71
CA LEU A 411 -6.07 14.99 2.80
C LEU A 411 -7.15 15.91 3.38
N ARG A 412 -8.41 15.72 3.02
CA ARG A 412 -9.54 16.46 3.59
C ARG A 412 -9.83 16.14 5.06
N GLN A 413 -9.20 15.13 5.66
CA GLN A 413 -9.21 14.98 7.13
C GLN A 413 -8.43 16.10 7.83
N PHE A 414 -7.44 16.70 7.15
CA PHE A 414 -6.62 17.78 7.71
C PHE A 414 -7.21 19.18 7.46
N LEU A 415 -8.00 19.36 6.40
CA LEU A 415 -8.43 20.68 5.87
C LEU A 415 -9.90 21.02 6.19
N THR A 416 -10.17 22.18 6.79
CA THR A 416 -11.53 22.56 7.22
C THR A 416 -12.50 22.82 6.06
N LEU A 417 -12.02 23.26 4.89
CA LEU A 417 -12.88 23.52 3.72
C LEU A 417 -12.11 23.39 2.39
N LEU A 418 -12.58 22.49 1.53
CA LEU A 418 -12.39 22.56 0.08
C LEU A 418 -13.78 22.57 -0.58
N GLU A 419 -14.73 23.34 -0.05
CA GLU A 419 -15.99 23.55 -0.76
C GLU A 419 -15.81 24.68 -1.78
N GLY A 420 -15.54 24.28 -3.03
CA GLY A 420 -16.24 24.88 -4.16
C GLY A 420 -15.51 25.92 -5.01
N LYS A 421 -14.18 25.98 -5.05
CA LYS A 421 -13.47 26.73 -6.12
C LYS A 421 -12.18 26.03 -6.56
N GLY A 422 -12.30 25.15 -7.56
CA GLY A 422 -11.15 24.52 -8.21
C GLY A 422 -11.53 23.91 -9.55
N ARG A 423 -10.54 23.67 -10.42
CA ARG A 423 -10.73 22.87 -11.63
C ARG A 423 -10.56 21.40 -11.25
N ASP A 424 -11.37 20.51 -11.83
CA ASP A 424 -11.08 19.08 -11.79
C ASP A 424 -9.75 18.85 -12.52
N ILE A 425 -8.73 18.39 -11.80
CA ILE A 425 -7.41 18.14 -12.40
C ILE A 425 -7.41 16.82 -13.17
N HIS A 426 -8.23 15.86 -12.76
CA HIS A 426 -8.20 14.48 -13.27
C HIS A 426 -9.64 13.95 -13.45
N PRO A 427 -10.32 14.34 -14.55
CA PRO A 427 -11.66 13.88 -14.82
C PRO A 427 -11.69 12.36 -15.00
N GLU A 428 -12.76 11.75 -14.52
CA GLU A 428 -13.04 10.32 -14.68
C GLU A 428 -13.04 9.91 -16.16
N ILE A 429 -12.45 8.74 -16.46
CA ILE A 429 -12.67 8.07 -17.75
C ILE A 429 -14.03 7.36 -17.71
N ASN A 430 -14.92 7.74 -18.63
CA ASN A 430 -16.26 7.17 -18.71
C ASN A 430 -16.24 5.65 -18.89
N LEU A 431 -17.15 4.94 -18.24
CA LEU A 431 -17.22 3.47 -18.31
C LEU A 431 -17.41 2.94 -19.74
N SER A 432 -18.15 3.66 -20.59
CA SER A 432 -18.27 3.31 -22.02
C SER A 432 -16.91 3.33 -22.71
N GLN A 433 -16.12 4.40 -22.54
CA GLN A 433 -14.79 4.53 -23.15
C GLN A 433 -13.80 3.42 -22.74
N LEU A 434 -14.02 2.82 -21.56
CA LEU A 434 -13.24 1.69 -21.03
C LEU A 434 -13.72 0.33 -21.57
N THR A 435 -15.02 0.17 -21.75
CA THR A 435 -15.63 -1.12 -22.16
C THR A 435 -15.77 -1.26 -23.68
N ASP A 436 -15.89 -0.16 -24.42
CA ASP A 436 -16.08 -0.16 -25.87
C ASP A 436 -14.99 -0.96 -26.62
N PRO A 437 -13.67 -0.82 -26.33
CA PRO A 437 -12.66 -1.60 -27.04
C PRO A 437 -12.76 -3.10 -26.81
N LEU A 438 -13.21 -3.53 -25.63
CA LEU A 438 -13.43 -4.95 -25.30
C LEU A 438 -14.68 -5.50 -26.00
N GLN A 439 -15.78 -4.73 -25.99
CA GLN A 439 -17.02 -5.10 -26.67
C GLN A 439 -16.83 -5.18 -28.19
N GLN A 440 -16.10 -4.23 -28.78
CA GLN A 440 -15.74 -4.27 -30.19
C GLN A 440 -14.90 -5.51 -30.50
N ALA A 441 -13.90 -5.84 -29.66
CA ALA A 441 -13.09 -7.03 -29.86
C ALA A 441 -13.92 -8.33 -29.89
N ALA A 442 -14.94 -8.43 -29.03
CA ALA A 442 -15.85 -9.56 -29.00
C ALA A 442 -16.64 -9.71 -30.31
N SER A 443 -17.22 -8.61 -30.81
CA SER A 443 -17.98 -8.62 -32.06
C SER A 443 -17.18 -9.08 -33.29
N PHE A 444 -15.86 -8.80 -33.33
CA PHE A 444 -15.01 -9.12 -34.47
C PHE A 444 -14.47 -10.54 -34.48
N LEU A 445 -14.16 -11.10 -33.30
CA LEU A 445 -13.65 -12.47 -33.21
C LEU A 445 -14.73 -13.49 -33.62
N VAL A 446 -16.01 -13.18 -33.42
CA VAL A 446 -17.14 -14.05 -33.79
C VAL A 446 -17.59 -13.88 -35.25
N SER A 447 -17.51 -12.67 -35.81
CA SER A 447 -18.02 -12.38 -37.16
C SER A 447 -17.02 -12.66 -38.31
N GLY A 448 -15.76 -12.97 -38.01
CA GLY A 448 -14.66 -13.10 -38.97
C GLY A 448 -14.55 -14.42 -39.76
N GLU A 449 -15.45 -15.40 -39.60
CA GLU A 449 -15.34 -16.74 -40.23
C GLU A 449 -15.62 -16.80 -41.75
N LYS A 450 -15.63 -15.66 -42.48
CA LYS A 450 -15.85 -15.62 -43.93
C LYS A 450 -14.74 -14.94 -44.73
N THR A 451 -13.54 -15.49 -44.72
CA THR A 451 -12.62 -15.33 -45.87
C THR A 451 -11.70 -16.56 -46.01
N LYS A 452 -11.87 -17.26 -47.14
CA LYS A 452 -11.11 -18.45 -47.55
C LYS A 452 -9.68 -18.08 -47.95
N ALA A 453 -8.70 -18.93 -47.62
CA ALA A 453 -7.88 -19.66 -48.60
C ALA A 453 -6.91 -20.63 -47.90
N ALA A 454 -6.78 -21.83 -48.45
CA ALA A 454 -5.76 -22.83 -48.14
C ALA A 454 -4.95 -23.12 -49.43
N PRO A 455 -3.92 -23.99 -49.42
CA PRO A 455 -2.57 -23.74 -48.94
C PRO A 455 -1.54 -23.87 -50.09
N LYS A 456 -0.31 -23.39 -49.90
CA LYS A 456 0.83 -23.82 -50.74
C LYS A 456 1.94 -24.42 -49.88
N ARG A 457 2.14 -25.73 -50.10
CA ARG A 457 3.33 -26.47 -49.67
C ARG A 457 4.52 -26.00 -50.50
N THR A 458 5.60 -25.62 -49.83
CA THR A 458 6.95 -25.65 -50.40
C THR A 458 7.82 -26.49 -49.48
N SER A 459 8.23 -27.64 -50.02
CA SER A 459 9.23 -28.54 -49.47
C SER A 459 10.60 -27.86 -49.46
N PHE A 460 11.28 -27.88 -48.31
CA PHE A 460 12.74 -27.79 -48.26
C PHE A 460 13.27 -29.08 -47.64
N SER A 461 14.03 -29.81 -48.44
CA SER A 461 14.92 -30.87 -47.99
C SER A 461 16.25 -30.27 -47.56
N ALA A 462 16.80 -30.72 -46.44
CA ALA A 462 18.24 -30.84 -46.28
C ALA A 462 18.52 -31.90 -45.20
N ALA A 463 19.02 -33.04 -45.66
CA ALA A 463 19.72 -34.00 -44.81
C ALA A 463 21.10 -33.42 -44.44
N GLY A 464 21.56 -33.73 -43.23
CA GLY A 464 22.88 -33.37 -42.76
C GLY A 464 23.10 -33.84 -41.33
N ASN A 465 23.21 -35.15 -41.14
CA ASN A 465 23.77 -35.73 -39.92
C ASN A 465 25.25 -35.33 -39.84
N ALA A 466 25.59 -34.55 -38.82
CA ALA A 466 26.95 -34.38 -38.34
C ALA A 466 26.90 -34.21 -36.82
N GLU A 467 27.81 -34.90 -36.14
CA GLU A 467 27.82 -35.14 -34.70
C GLU A 467 27.72 -33.86 -33.85
N VAL A 468 26.94 -34.00 -32.78
CA VAL A 468 26.60 -32.99 -31.79
C VAL A 468 27.81 -32.75 -30.87
N SER A 469 28.48 -31.62 -31.02
CA SER A 469 29.33 -31.06 -29.94
C SER A 469 28.42 -30.26 -28.99
N SER A 470 28.46 -30.58 -27.70
CA SER A 470 27.69 -29.91 -26.64
C SER A 470 27.91 -28.40 -26.64
N GLY A 471 26.81 -27.62 -26.56
CA GLY A 471 26.88 -26.17 -26.42
C GLY A 471 27.35 -25.76 -25.03
N HIS A 472 28.20 -24.75 -24.95
CA HIS A 472 28.68 -24.13 -23.71
C HIS A 472 27.55 -23.36 -23.02
N VAL A 473 27.32 -23.63 -21.72
CA VAL A 473 26.26 -23.03 -20.90
C VAL A 473 26.89 -22.46 -19.63
N ALA A 474 26.69 -21.15 -19.42
CA ALA A 474 27.07 -20.45 -18.22
C ALA A 474 25.89 -20.24 -17.26
N VAL A 475 26.17 -19.99 -15.99
CA VAL A 475 25.13 -19.68 -14.98
C VAL A 475 25.55 -18.54 -14.06
N TYR A 476 24.60 -17.70 -13.67
CA TYR A 476 24.77 -16.73 -12.58
C TYR A 476 24.53 -17.42 -11.24
N VAL A 477 25.37 -17.10 -10.26
CA VAL A 477 25.31 -17.66 -8.92
C VAL A 477 25.26 -16.51 -7.94
N TRP A 478 24.05 -16.18 -7.48
CA TRP A 478 23.83 -15.07 -6.55
C TRP A 478 24.26 -15.39 -5.11
N ASN A 479 24.40 -16.68 -4.76
CA ASN A 479 24.80 -17.13 -3.43
C ASN A 479 25.93 -18.18 -3.51
N PHE A 480 27.16 -17.74 -3.23
CA PHE A 480 28.34 -18.58 -3.26
C PHE A 480 28.31 -19.72 -2.23
N ASP A 481 27.82 -19.48 -1.01
CA ASP A 481 27.83 -20.49 0.05
C ASP A 481 26.96 -21.69 -0.32
N LYS A 482 25.79 -21.46 -0.93
CA LYS A 482 24.93 -22.53 -1.46
C LYS A 482 25.60 -23.33 -2.58
N LEU A 483 26.32 -22.66 -3.48
CA LEU A 483 27.04 -23.34 -4.55
C LEU A 483 28.20 -24.18 -3.98
N SER A 484 29.03 -23.58 -3.12
CA SER A 484 30.25 -24.18 -2.60
C SER A 484 30.02 -25.43 -1.75
N THR A 485 28.81 -25.57 -1.19
CA THR A 485 28.39 -26.68 -0.34
C THR A 485 27.57 -27.74 -1.09
N GLN A 486 27.24 -27.51 -2.37
CA GLN A 486 26.41 -28.41 -3.16
C GLN A 486 27.09 -29.77 -3.40
N PRO A 487 26.49 -30.90 -2.95
CA PRO A 487 26.97 -32.23 -3.27
C PRO A 487 26.92 -32.49 -4.77
N GLY A 488 27.96 -33.11 -5.33
CA GLY A 488 27.99 -33.49 -6.74
C GLY A 488 28.07 -32.32 -7.72
N LEU A 489 28.44 -31.10 -7.28
CA LEU A 489 28.51 -29.90 -8.14
C LEU A 489 29.28 -30.12 -9.45
N TRP A 490 30.34 -30.93 -9.40
CA TRP A 490 31.22 -31.19 -10.55
C TRP A 490 30.92 -32.49 -11.30
N GLU A 491 29.80 -33.16 -11.01
CA GLU A 491 29.44 -34.44 -11.63
C GLU A 491 28.83 -34.24 -13.03
N LYS A 492 29.16 -35.14 -13.96
CA LYS A 492 28.73 -35.07 -15.38
C LYS A 492 27.28 -35.52 -15.63
N ASN A 493 26.52 -35.87 -14.60
CA ASN A 493 25.20 -36.48 -14.74
C ASN A 493 24.04 -35.47 -14.82
N GLN A 494 24.32 -34.19 -15.07
CA GLN A 494 23.31 -33.16 -15.23
C GLN A 494 22.78 -33.13 -16.68
N THR A 495 21.46 -32.94 -16.83
CA THR A 495 20.78 -32.81 -18.13
C THR A 495 21.32 -31.66 -18.99
N ILE A 496 21.93 -30.67 -18.35
CA ILE A 496 22.58 -29.51 -18.97
C ILE A 496 24.00 -29.43 -18.42
N GLU A 497 24.99 -29.46 -19.30
CA GLU A 497 26.40 -29.34 -18.92
C GLU A 497 26.78 -27.86 -18.73
N ILE A 498 26.96 -27.44 -17.49
CA ILE A 498 27.42 -26.09 -17.14
C ILE A 498 28.94 -26.06 -17.16
N ASP A 499 29.55 -25.17 -17.95
CA ASP A 499 31.00 -25.05 -18.08
C ASP A 499 31.57 -23.73 -17.52
N ARG A 500 30.71 -22.75 -17.24
CA ARG A 500 31.10 -21.44 -16.71
C ARG A 500 30.18 -20.96 -15.59
N PHE A 501 30.75 -20.47 -14.50
CA PHE A 501 30.02 -19.97 -13.33
C PHE A 501 30.37 -18.50 -13.07
N LEU A 502 29.38 -17.62 -13.04
CA LEU A 502 29.55 -16.22 -12.69
C LEU A 502 29.06 -16.03 -11.26
N ILE A 503 29.98 -15.86 -10.31
CA ILE A 503 29.71 -15.95 -8.88
C ILE A 503 29.67 -14.56 -8.27
N SER A 504 28.54 -14.24 -7.65
CA SER A 504 28.38 -13.07 -6.81
C SER A 504 28.85 -13.38 -5.38
N LEU A 505 29.50 -12.38 -4.78
CA LEU A 505 29.96 -12.41 -3.40
C LEU A 505 29.34 -11.23 -2.65
N ASP A 506 28.76 -11.49 -1.48
CA ASP A 506 28.29 -10.41 -0.61
C ASP A 506 29.45 -9.66 0.07
N GLU A 507 29.14 -8.54 0.74
CA GLU A 507 30.15 -7.71 1.40
C GLU A 507 30.97 -8.45 2.47
N GLN A 508 30.34 -9.39 3.20
CA GLN A 508 31.00 -10.19 4.22
C GLN A 508 31.96 -11.19 3.59
N GLN A 509 31.54 -11.85 2.51
CA GLN A 509 32.34 -12.79 1.73
C GLN A 509 33.52 -12.08 1.05
N ILE A 510 33.30 -10.90 0.45
CA ILE A 510 34.37 -10.08 -0.14
C ILE A 510 35.42 -9.75 0.93
N SER A 511 34.99 -9.28 2.10
CA SER A 511 35.89 -8.93 3.20
C SER A 511 36.63 -10.16 3.73
N LYS A 512 35.93 -11.28 3.88
CA LYS A 512 36.49 -12.57 4.32
C LYS A 512 37.54 -13.11 3.36
N PHE A 513 37.28 -13.11 2.06
CA PHE A 513 38.22 -13.62 1.04
C PHE A 513 39.35 -12.65 0.74
N ALA A 514 39.14 -11.35 0.92
CA ALA A 514 40.23 -10.38 0.91
C ALA A 514 41.22 -10.63 2.07
N ALA A 515 40.71 -10.95 3.27
CA ALA A 515 41.56 -11.27 4.43
C ALA A 515 42.20 -12.67 4.34
N ASN A 516 41.46 -13.67 3.87
CA ASN A 516 41.95 -15.04 3.69
C ASN A 516 41.41 -15.66 2.39
N PRO A 517 42.17 -15.57 1.28
CA PRO A 517 41.71 -16.05 -0.03
C PRO A 517 41.81 -17.57 -0.19
N ALA A 518 42.40 -18.32 0.76
CA ALA A 518 42.68 -19.74 0.59
C ALA A 518 41.45 -20.62 0.29
N PRO A 519 40.29 -20.45 0.94
CA PRO A 519 39.11 -21.28 0.64
C PRO A 519 38.57 -21.04 -0.77
N LEU A 520 38.50 -19.77 -1.19
CA LEU A 520 38.05 -19.39 -2.53
C LEU A 520 39.04 -19.87 -3.60
N LYS A 521 40.35 -19.71 -3.38
CA LYS A 521 41.38 -20.27 -4.28
C LYS A 521 41.27 -21.78 -4.42
N LYS A 522 40.97 -22.50 -3.33
CA LYS A 522 40.77 -23.95 -3.37
C LYS A 522 39.55 -24.32 -4.21
N PHE A 523 38.45 -23.59 -4.07
CA PHE A 523 37.26 -23.78 -4.91
C PHE A 523 37.58 -23.56 -6.39
N LEU A 524 38.24 -22.44 -6.73
CA LEU A 524 38.66 -22.12 -8.10
C LEU A 524 39.59 -23.18 -8.68
N THR A 525 40.57 -23.63 -7.90
CA THR A 525 41.52 -24.67 -8.33
C THR A 525 40.80 -25.99 -8.65
N GLU A 526 39.81 -26.39 -7.83
CA GLU A 526 39.02 -27.58 -8.12
C GLU A 526 38.15 -27.39 -9.36
N ALA A 527 37.53 -26.22 -9.54
CA ALA A 527 36.75 -25.89 -10.74
C ALA A 527 37.62 -25.99 -12.00
N HIS A 528 38.82 -25.37 -11.99
CA HIS A 528 39.77 -25.42 -13.10
C HIS A 528 40.24 -26.83 -13.40
N ARG A 529 40.52 -27.65 -12.37
CA ARG A 529 40.89 -29.07 -12.54
C ARG A 529 39.77 -29.89 -13.22
N ARG A 530 38.52 -29.46 -13.08
CA ARG A 530 37.33 -30.06 -13.70
C ARG A 530 36.98 -29.43 -15.05
N GLY A 531 37.81 -28.51 -15.54
CA GLY A 531 37.60 -27.80 -16.81
C GLY A 531 36.45 -26.79 -16.77
N LYS A 532 36.11 -26.26 -15.58
CA LYS A 532 35.06 -25.25 -15.39
C LYS A 532 35.69 -23.88 -15.19
N LYS A 533 35.12 -22.87 -15.82
CA LYS A 533 35.52 -21.47 -15.65
C LYS A 533 34.71 -20.81 -14.54
N VAL A 534 35.33 -19.94 -13.77
CA VAL A 534 34.70 -19.20 -12.67
C VAL A 534 35.08 -17.73 -12.74
N GLU A 535 34.07 -16.87 -12.80
CA GLU A 535 34.22 -15.43 -12.91
C GLU A 535 33.54 -14.72 -11.75
N LEU A 536 34.04 -13.53 -11.42
CA LEU A 536 33.45 -12.68 -10.40
C LEU A 536 32.28 -11.89 -11.01
N LEU A 537 31.10 -11.98 -10.42
CA LEU A 537 29.90 -11.24 -10.82
C LEU A 537 29.65 -10.09 -9.84
N LEU A 538 29.52 -8.87 -10.36
CA LEU A 538 29.25 -7.66 -9.56
C LEU A 538 28.12 -6.87 -10.22
N GLY A 539 27.03 -6.54 -9.50
CA GLY A 539 25.82 -5.95 -10.10
C GLY A 539 25.02 -4.96 -9.24
N ASP A 540 25.66 -4.16 -8.38
CA ASP A 540 24.95 -3.11 -7.65
C ASP A 540 24.68 -1.89 -8.58
N PRO A 541 23.41 -1.48 -8.78
CA PRO A 541 23.06 -0.37 -9.68
C PRO A 541 23.63 0.97 -9.22
N ASP A 542 23.86 1.16 -7.93
CA ASP A 542 24.35 2.42 -7.37
C ASP A 542 25.77 2.76 -7.86
N TRP A 543 26.56 1.78 -8.31
CA TRP A 543 27.90 2.02 -8.85
C TRP A 543 27.95 2.80 -10.16
N ILE A 544 26.78 3.08 -10.78
CA ILE A 544 26.68 4.08 -11.84
C ILE A 544 27.01 5.47 -11.28
N LEU A 545 26.62 5.77 -10.04
CA LEU A 545 26.81 7.06 -9.41
C LEU A 545 28.31 7.34 -9.15
N PRO A 546 28.81 8.55 -9.49
CA PRO A 546 30.20 8.92 -9.25
C PRO A 546 30.66 8.68 -7.80
N GLU A 547 29.80 8.93 -6.82
CA GLU A 547 30.10 8.84 -5.39
C GLU A 547 30.26 7.38 -4.91
N GLN A 548 29.65 6.42 -5.61
CA GLN A 548 29.67 4.99 -5.23
C GLN A 548 30.69 4.19 -6.05
N ARG A 549 31.15 4.71 -7.19
CA ARG A 549 32.12 4.08 -8.08
C ARG A 549 33.41 3.63 -7.38
N GLU A 550 33.90 4.41 -6.41
CA GLU A 550 35.13 4.06 -5.68
C GLU A 550 35.01 2.75 -4.91
N LYS A 551 33.81 2.41 -4.41
CA LYS A 551 33.56 1.15 -3.71
C LYS A 551 33.77 -0.05 -4.64
N LEU A 552 33.26 0.01 -5.86
CA LEU A 552 33.45 -1.03 -6.87
C LEU A 552 34.94 -1.22 -7.21
N LEU A 553 35.67 -0.13 -7.45
CA LEU A 553 37.11 -0.19 -7.72
C LEU A 553 37.90 -0.80 -6.55
N MET A 554 37.50 -0.50 -5.32
CA MET A 554 38.10 -1.08 -4.13
C MET A 554 37.83 -2.58 -4.00
N ILE A 555 36.62 -3.06 -4.34
CA ILE A 555 36.29 -4.50 -4.36
C ILE A 555 37.22 -5.24 -5.34
N VAL A 556 37.33 -4.73 -6.58
CA VAL A 556 38.19 -5.31 -7.62
C VAL A 556 39.66 -5.38 -7.16
N LYS A 557 40.16 -4.29 -6.55
CA LYS A 557 41.53 -4.26 -5.99
C LYS A 557 41.72 -5.24 -4.83
N LYS A 558 40.76 -5.34 -3.90
CA LYS A 558 40.86 -6.26 -2.74
C LYS A 558 40.93 -7.73 -3.16
N LEU A 559 40.20 -8.08 -4.22
CA LEU A 559 40.12 -9.46 -4.73
C LEU A 559 41.17 -9.77 -5.81
N SER A 560 42.03 -8.82 -6.21
CA SER A 560 42.97 -8.98 -7.33
C SER A 560 43.91 -10.18 -7.19
N ASN A 561 44.17 -10.63 -5.96
CA ASN A 561 45.03 -11.78 -5.65
C ASN A 561 44.32 -13.14 -5.82
N VAL A 562 43.03 -13.14 -6.20
CA VAL A 562 42.23 -14.33 -6.48
C VAL A 562 42.21 -14.56 -8.00
N ASN A 563 42.48 -15.79 -8.42
CA ASN A 563 42.63 -16.13 -9.84
C ASN A 563 41.27 -16.47 -10.48
N PHE A 564 40.37 -15.50 -10.56
CA PHE A 564 39.17 -15.62 -11.40
C PHE A 564 39.54 -15.63 -12.88
N ASP A 565 38.69 -16.24 -13.71
CA ASP A 565 38.86 -16.26 -15.17
C ASP A 565 38.41 -14.95 -15.85
N GLY A 566 37.62 -14.13 -15.14
CA GLY A 566 37.00 -12.91 -15.63
C GLY A 566 36.28 -12.13 -14.52
N LEU A 567 35.96 -10.87 -14.83
CA LEU A 567 35.06 -10.01 -14.07
C LEU A 567 33.87 -9.65 -14.94
N HIS A 568 32.66 -9.93 -14.47
CA HIS A 568 31.42 -9.61 -15.18
C HIS A 568 30.63 -8.56 -14.43
N LEU A 569 30.29 -7.47 -15.11
CA LEU A 569 29.52 -6.35 -14.58
C LEU A 569 28.06 -6.47 -15.00
N ASP A 570 27.17 -6.67 -14.04
CA ASP A 570 25.73 -6.74 -14.22
C ASP A 570 25.03 -5.51 -13.63
N ILE A 571 25.45 -4.33 -14.10
CA ILE A 571 24.98 -3.04 -13.57
C ILE A 571 23.90 -2.51 -14.51
N GLU A 572 22.63 -2.60 -14.11
CA GLU A 572 21.49 -2.19 -14.92
C GLU A 572 21.10 -0.71 -14.70
N PRO A 573 21.24 0.17 -15.71
CA PRO A 573 20.83 1.57 -15.59
C PRO A 573 19.35 1.77 -15.30
N ASP A 574 18.50 0.85 -15.76
CA ASP A 574 17.06 0.95 -15.59
C ASP A 574 16.62 0.65 -14.14
N GLN A 575 17.48 0.03 -13.32
CA GLN A 575 17.22 -0.26 -11.91
C GLN A 575 17.68 0.85 -10.95
N LEU A 576 18.42 1.85 -11.45
CA LEU A 576 18.92 2.95 -10.63
C LEU A 576 17.81 3.95 -10.27
N GLU A 577 17.48 4.04 -8.98
CA GLU A 577 16.61 5.07 -8.41
C GLU A 577 17.38 6.39 -8.22
N SER A 578 17.46 7.21 -9.26
CA SER A 578 18.08 8.54 -9.19
C SER A 578 17.46 9.56 -10.13
N ASP A 579 17.67 10.84 -9.82
CA ASP A 579 17.27 12.00 -10.64
C ASP A 579 18.11 12.13 -11.93
N LEU A 580 19.12 11.28 -12.14
CA LEU A 580 19.95 11.34 -13.34
C LEU A 580 19.13 11.03 -14.60
N PRO A 581 19.09 11.95 -15.59
CA PRO A 581 18.45 11.71 -16.88
C PRO A 581 19.03 10.48 -17.58
N GLY A 582 18.21 9.78 -18.37
CA GLY A 582 18.60 8.50 -18.98
C GLY A 582 19.89 8.55 -19.83
N LYS A 583 20.15 9.66 -20.53
CA LYS A 583 21.41 9.84 -21.27
C LYS A 583 22.62 9.95 -20.34
N ALA A 584 22.54 10.82 -19.33
CA ALA A 584 23.60 11.03 -18.35
C ALA A 584 23.90 9.73 -17.57
N ARG A 585 22.85 8.95 -17.27
CA ARG A 585 22.98 7.65 -16.62
C ARG A 585 23.80 6.65 -17.45
N LEU A 586 23.59 6.59 -18.76
CA LEU A 586 24.40 5.74 -19.65
C LEU A 586 25.84 6.24 -19.76
N GLU A 587 26.05 7.55 -19.80
CA GLU A 587 27.39 8.15 -19.81
C GLU A 587 28.17 7.80 -18.53
N GLU A 588 27.53 7.89 -17.37
CA GLU A 588 28.13 7.51 -16.09
C GLU A 588 28.39 6.00 -15.96
N LEU A 589 27.51 5.14 -16.50
CA LEU A 589 27.76 3.70 -16.60
C LEU A 589 29.01 3.42 -17.44
N ILE A 590 29.13 4.05 -18.61
CA ILE A 590 30.29 3.89 -19.50
C ILE A 590 31.58 4.34 -18.81
N GLU A 591 31.52 5.42 -18.03
CA GLU A 591 32.66 5.89 -17.24
C GLU A 591 33.03 4.91 -16.11
N THR A 592 32.04 4.36 -15.41
CA THR A 592 32.27 3.28 -14.42
C THR A 592 32.97 2.09 -15.06
N VAL A 593 32.47 1.61 -16.22
CA VAL A 593 33.08 0.51 -16.97
C VAL A 593 34.54 0.82 -17.33
N ARG A 594 34.82 2.02 -17.85
CA ARG A 594 36.18 2.45 -18.20
C ARG A 594 37.13 2.35 -17.01
N GLN A 595 36.71 2.84 -15.84
CA GLN A 595 37.55 2.83 -14.64
C GLN A 595 37.79 1.41 -14.12
N VAL A 596 36.76 0.56 -14.13
CA VAL A 596 36.87 -0.83 -13.71
C VAL A 596 37.79 -1.62 -14.64
N SER A 597 37.62 -1.49 -15.96
CA SER A 597 38.48 -2.14 -16.95
C SER A 597 39.94 -1.70 -16.87
N ALA A 598 40.22 -0.48 -16.39
CA ALA A 598 41.58 -0.01 -16.19
C ALA A 598 42.28 -0.61 -14.96
N VAL A 599 41.53 -1.03 -13.94
CA VAL A 599 42.09 -1.57 -12.67
C VAL A 599 41.94 -3.09 -12.54
N SER A 600 41.06 -3.70 -13.32
CA SER A 600 40.78 -5.14 -13.27
C SER A 600 42.00 -5.95 -13.76
N PRO A 601 42.49 -6.93 -12.97
CA PRO A 601 43.51 -7.87 -13.43
C PRO A 601 42.94 -8.95 -14.37
N TRP A 602 41.60 -9.05 -14.47
CA TRP A 602 40.89 -10.04 -15.29
C TRP A 602 40.19 -9.39 -16.48
N PRO A 603 39.94 -10.13 -17.58
CA PRO A 603 39.07 -9.68 -18.66
C PRO A 603 37.71 -9.23 -18.14
N VAL A 604 37.19 -8.11 -18.64
CA VAL A 604 35.92 -7.55 -18.18
C VAL A 604 34.82 -7.82 -19.21
N GLY A 605 33.73 -8.43 -18.76
CA GLY A 605 32.45 -8.57 -19.46
C GLY A 605 31.39 -7.66 -18.86
N ALA A 606 30.32 -7.39 -19.62
CA ALA A 606 29.19 -6.61 -19.13
C ALA A 606 27.85 -7.17 -19.61
N SER A 607 26.85 -7.13 -18.75
CA SER A 607 25.46 -7.37 -19.14
C SER A 607 24.83 -6.11 -19.69
N ILE A 608 23.99 -6.24 -20.70
CA ILE A 608 23.15 -5.15 -21.19
C ILE A 608 21.74 -5.61 -21.50
N HIS A 609 20.78 -4.72 -21.33
CA HIS A 609 19.43 -4.90 -21.86
C HIS A 609 19.43 -4.81 -23.41
N PRO A 610 18.64 -5.61 -24.14
CA PRO A 610 18.55 -5.62 -25.61
C PRO A 610 18.27 -4.26 -26.26
N ARG A 611 17.64 -3.34 -25.52
CA ARG A 611 17.39 -1.96 -25.96
C ARG A 611 18.68 -1.19 -26.24
N TYR A 612 19.79 -1.54 -25.61
CA TYR A 612 21.08 -0.86 -25.81
C TYR A 612 21.87 -1.41 -27.02
N LEU A 613 21.31 -2.39 -27.75
CA LEU A 613 21.89 -2.88 -29.00
C LEU A 613 21.77 -1.88 -30.15
N THR A 614 20.83 -0.93 -30.08
CA THR A 614 20.63 0.07 -31.14
C THR A 614 20.70 1.50 -30.60
N LYS A 615 21.27 2.43 -31.38
CA LYS A 615 21.43 3.84 -31.01
C LYS A 615 20.10 4.55 -30.75
N ALA A 616 19.08 4.24 -31.56
CA ALA A 616 17.76 4.87 -31.50
C ALA A 616 17.10 4.71 -30.13
N THR A 617 17.37 3.60 -29.44
CA THR A 617 16.82 3.25 -28.13
C THR A 617 17.80 3.50 -26.98
N SER A 618 18.90 4.20 -27.25
CA SER A 618 19.99 4.48 -26.29
C SER A 618 20.47 5.93 -26.35
N PHE A 619 19.54 6.87 -26.55
CA PHE A 619 19.81 8.33 -26.56
C PHE A 619 20.91 8.72 -27.55
N ASP A 620 20.93 8.06 -28.71
CA ASP A 620 21.93 8.21 -29.78
C ASP A 620 23.36 7.79 -29.42
N ILE A 621 23.57 7.23 -28.22
CA ILE A 621 24.86 6.69 -27.78
C ILE A 621 25.06 5.30 -28.38
N CYS A 622 26.23 5.05 -28.96
CA CYS A 622 26.60 3.70 -29.35
C CYS A 622 27.14 2.91 -28.14
N VAL A 623 26.27 2.38 -27.30
CA VAL A 623 26.68 1.68 -26.06
C VAL A 623 27.71 0.57 -26.36
N LEU A 624 27.46 -0.27 -27.37
CA LEU A 624 28.42 -1.31 -27.77
C LEU A 624 29.77 -0.77 -28.27
N CYS A 625 29.78 0.34 -29.00
CA CYS A 625 31.02 0.97 -29.45
C CYS A 625 31.83 1.48 -28.25
N GLU A 626 31.15 2.15 -27.31
CA GLU A 626 31.77 2.70 -26.11
C GLU A 626 32.30 1.58 -25.21
N LEU A 627 31.50 0.57 -24.90
CA LEU A 627 31.94 -0.57 -24.08
C LEU A 627 33.15 -1.28 -24.71
N LYS A 628 33.14 -1.54 -26.02
CA LYS A 628 34.29 -2.09 -26.75
C LYS A 628 35.52 -1.19 -26.62
N ALA A 629 35.36 0.12 -26.83
CA ALA A 629 36.44 1.10 -26.72
C ALA A 629 36.99 1.23 -25.29
N LYS A 630 36.17 0.97 -24.27
CA LYS A 630 36.56 0.98 -22.86
C LYS A 630 37.11 -0.36 -22.35
N GLY A 631 37.29 -1.34 -23.23
CA GLY A 631 38.02 -2.58 -22.93
C GLY A 631 37.15 -3.79 -22.59
N ILE A 632 35.82 -3.68 -22.72
CA ILE A 632 34.93 -4.84 -22.56
C ILE A 632 35.21 -5.88 -23.66
N LYS A 633 35.33 -7.14 -23.26
CA LYS A 633 35.62 -8.29 -24.14
C LYS A 633 34.38 -9.08 -24.51
N GLU A 634 33.39 -9.12 -23.62
CA GLU A 634 32.15 -9.86 -23.81
C GLU A 634 30.93 -9.06 -23.38
N ILE A 635 29.87 -9.20 -24.16
CA ILE A 635 28.55 -8.65 -23.86
C ILE A 635 27.57 -9.79 -23.65
N ILE A 636 26.98 -9.86 -22.46
CA ILE A 636 25.85 -10.74 -22.18
C ILE A 636 24.57 -9.95 -22.41
N VAL A 637 23.76 -10.35 -23.39
CA VAL A 637 22.50 -9.68 -23.67
C VAL A 637 21.39 -10.32 -22.83
N MET A 638 20.82 -9.56 -21.90
CA MET A 638 19.75 -10.00 -21.00
C MET A 638 18.39 -9.94 -21.69
N TYR A 639 18.07 -10.99 -22.44
CA TYR A 639 16.88 -11.03 -23.27
C TYR A 639 15.77 -11.84 -22.58
N TYR A 640 14.92 -11.15 -21.83
CA TYR A 640 13.86 -11.80 -21.04
C TYR A 640 12.76 -12.47 -21.89
N ALA A 641 12.52 -12.06 -23.13
CA ALA A 641 11.47 -12.70 -23.95
C ALA A 641 11.86 -14.09 -24.46
N MET A 642 10.90 -15.02 -24.49
CA MET A 642 11.12 -16.40 -24.98
C MET A 642 10.89 -16.60 -26.50
N ASN A 643 10.70 -15.54 -27.28
CA ASN A 643 10.52 -15.66 -28.73
C ASN A 643 11.87 -15.81 -29.44
N LEU A 644 12.21 -17.06 -29.79
CA LEU A 644 13.48 -17.41 -30.43
C LEU A 644 13.77 -16.61 -31.70
N THR A 645 12.77 -16.41 -32.55
CA THR A 645 12.94 -15.66 -33.81
C THR A 645 13.31 -14.21 -33.54
N ASN A 646 12.67 -13.56 -32.57
CA ASN A 646 12.99 -12.18 -32.19
C ASN A 646 14.40 -12.08 -31.59
N ILE A 647 14.76 -13.02 -30.70
CA ILE A 647 16.11 -13.09 -30.13
C ILE A 647 17.16 -13.19 -31.24
N VAL A 648 17.00 -14.14 -32.17
CA VAL A 648 17.94 -14.37 -33.26
C VAL A 648 18.00 -13.16 -34.20
N THR A 649 16.85 -12.56 -34.50
CA THR A 649 16.76 -11.38 -35.36
C THR A 649 17.41 -10.14 -34.71
N ALA A 650 17.37 -10.03 -33.38
CA ALA A 650 18.00 -8.94 -32.66
C ALA A 650 19.52 -9.13 -32.53
N LEU A 651 19.99 -10.32 -32.17
CA LEU A 651 21.40 -10.56 -31.87
C LEU A 651 22.26 -10.77 -33.13
N LYS A 652 21.78 -11.54 -34.10
CA LYS A 652 22.60 -11.97 -35.25
C LYS A 652 23.14 -10.80 -36.09
N PRO A 653 22.35 -9.74 -36.40
CA PRO A 653 22.89 -8.57 -37.10
C PRO A 653 23.97 -7.83 -36.32
N VAL A 654 23.78 -7.69 -35.00
CA VAL A 654 24.73 -6.99 -34.12
C VAL A 654 26.03 -7.78 -33.99
N MET A 655 25.95 -9.10 -33.84
CA MET A 655 27.13 -9.97 -33.80
C MET A 655 27.94 -9.88 -35.09
N ASN A 656 27.29 -9.79 -36.25
CA ASN A 656 27.96 -9.60 -37.54
C ASN A 656 28.61 -8.20 -37.65
N GLN A 657 27.99 -7.18 -37.05
CA GLN A 657 28.51 -5.81 -37.05
C GLN A 657 29.74 -5.64 -36.14
N TYR A 658 29.85 -6.44 -35.08
CA TYR A 658 30.95 -6.37 -34.10
C TYR A 658 31.68 -7.72 -33.97
N PRO A 659 32.45 -8.14 -34.98
CA PRO A 659 33.10 -9.45 -35.00
C PRO A 659 34.17 -9.64 -33.91
N ASP A 660 34.78 -8.55 -33.44
CA ASP A 660 35.82 -8.60 -32.39
C ASP A 660 35.26 -8.59 -30.96
N LEU A 661 33.93 -8.49 -30.80
CA LEU A 661 33.26 -8.50 -29.49
C LEU A 661 32.57 -9.84 -29.31
N LEU A 662 32.79 -10.48 -28.16
CA LEU A 662 32.14 -11.73 -27.82
C LEU A 662 30.72 -11.46 -27.32
N PHE A 663 29.78 -12.32 -27.70
CA PHE A 663 28.38 -12.21 -27.29
C PHE A 663 27.91 -13.50 -26.65
N SER A 664 27.24 -13.38 -25.51
CA SER A 664 26.38 -14.42 -24.95
C SER A 664 24.94 -13.93 -24.86
N LEU A 665 24.03 -14.88 -24.74
CA LEU A 665 22.62 -14.61 -24.52
C LEU A 665 22.22 -15.10 -23.13
N ALA A 666 21.74 -14.20 -22.28
CA ALA A 666 21.15 -14.56 -21.00
C ALA A 666 19.65 -14.89 -21.17
N GLN A 667 19.20 -15.95 -20.50
CA GLN A 667 17.81 -16.42 -20.44
C GLN A 667 17.43 -16.67 -18.98
N SER A 668 16.21 -16.28 -18.59
CA SER A 668 15.75 -16.38 -17.20
C SER A 668 14.97 -17.66 -16.91
N LEU A 669 15.16 -18.16 -15.68
CA LEU A 669 14.35 -19.18 -15.00
C LEU A 669 13.78 -18.64 -13.68
N GLU A 670 13.75 -17.33 -13.48
CA GLU A 670 13.26 -16.70 -12.26
C GLU A 670 11.74 -16.78 -12.17
N SER A 671 11.23 -17.11 -10.98
CA SER A 671 9.80 -17.34 -10.72
C SER A 671 8.96 -16.07 -10.68
N GLU A 672 9.58 -14.96 -10.28
CA GLU A 672 9.00 -13.63 -10.18
C GLU A 672 8.70 -13.00 -11.55
N LEU A 673 9.38 -13.46 -12.60
CA LEU A 673 9.11 -13.03 -13.96
C LEU A 673 7.88 -13.75 -14.51
N GLY A 674 7.08 -13.01 -15.27
CA GLY A 674 5.86 -13.55 -15.90
C GLY A 674 6.13 -14.73 -16.84
N PRO A 675 5.10 -15.54 -17.15
CA PRO A 675 5.20 -16.74 -18.00
C PRO A 675 5.62 -16.47 -19.45
N GLU A 676 5.70 -15.22 -19.87
CA GLU A 676 6.23 -14.75 -21.15
C GLU A 676 7.73 -14.41 -21.12
N ASN A 677 8.29 -14.22 -19.91
CA ASN A 677 9.64 -13.70 -19.68
C ASN A 677 10.59 -14.68 -18.95
N SER A 678 10.10 -15.85 -18.57
CA SER A 678 10.88 -16.89 -17.87
C SER A 678 10.43 -18.29 -18.25
N TYR A 679 11.39 -19.19 -18.39
CA TYR A 679 11.11 -20.60 -18.74
C TYR A 679 10.64 -21.44 -17.56
N VAL A 680 10.67 -20.92 -16.33
CA VAL A 680 10.28 -21.68 -15.13
C VAL A 680 8.82 -22.17 -15.18
N HIS A 681 7.98 -21.43 -15.90
CA HIS A 681 6.56 -21.73 -16.11
C HIS A 681 6.31 -22.67 -17.31
N LYS A 682 7.36 -23.18 -17.97
CA LYS A 682 7.27 -24.07 -19.14
C LYS A 682 7.86 -25.45 -18.80
N PRO A 683 7.52 -26.52 -19.55
CA PRO A 683 8.11 -27.84 -19.33
C PRO A 683 9.61 -27.86 -19.61
N GLN A 684 10.37 -28.69 -18.87
CA GLN A 684 11.82 -28.85 -19.06
C GLN A 684 12.22 -29.14 -20.50
N SER A 685 11.44 -29.98 -21.20
CA SER A 685 11.66 -30.31 -22.61
C SER A 685 11.61 -29.08 -23.52
N THR A 686 10.74 -28.11 -23.21
CA THR A 686 10.60 -26.85 -23.98
C THR A 686 11.83 -25.97 -23.77
N PHE A 687 12.27 -25.82 -22.52
CA PHE A 687 13.49 -25.08 -22.20
C PHE A 687 14.72 -25.70 -22.87
N ILE A 688 14.93 -27.02 -22.72
CA ILE A 688 16.07 -27.72 -23.31
C ILE A 688 16.05 -27.59 -24.84
N HIS A 689 14.88 -27.74 -25.47
CA HIS A 689 14.74 -27.57 -26.91
C HIS A 689 15.03 -26.14 -27.35
N ALA A 690 14.50 -25.14 -26.64
CA ALA A 690 14.74 -23.73 -26.91
C ALA A 690 16.24 -23.38 -26.81
N MET A 691 16.92 -23.82 -25.75
CA MET A 691 18.36 -23.61 -25.59
C MET A 691 19.15 -24.26 -26.73
N LYS A 692 18.83 -25.51 -27.11
CA LYS A 692 19.46 -26.18 -28.27
C LYS A 692 19.25 -25.41 -29.57
N GLN A 693 18.04 -24.90 -29.81
CA GLN A 693 17.73 -24.12 -31.00
C GLN A 693 18.45 -22.77 -31.02
N LEU A 694 18.49 -22.04 -29.90
CA LEU A 694 19.21 -20.77 -29.80
C LEU A 694 20.71 -20.96 -30.02
N GLN A 695 21.30 -21.97 -29.39
CA GLN A 695 22.71 -22.32 -29.58
C GLN A 695 23.04 -22.61 -31.05
N SER A 696 22.15 -23.34 -31.74
CA SER A 696 22.32 -23.66 -33.16
C SER A 696 22.17 -22.43 -34.06
N GLN A 697 21.14 -21.61 -33.84
CA GLN A 697 20.80 -20.48 -34.72
C GLN A 697 21.74 -19.27 -34.56
N LEU A 698 22.27 -19.07 -33.35
CA LEU A 698 23.24 -18.01 -33.03
C LEU A 698 24.69 -18.45 -33.23
N ARG A 699 24.94 -19.68 -33.67
CA ARG A 699 26.30 -20.20 -33.87
C ARG A 699 27.11 -19.29 -34.81
N ALA A 700 28.10 -18.63 -34.24
CA ALA A 700 29.05 -17.75 -34.92
C ALA A 700 30.39 -17.75 -34.17
N PRO A 701 31.52 -17.36 -34.81
CA PRO A 701 32.83 -17.35 -34.15
C PRO A 701 32.90 -16.48 -32.90
N ASN A 702 32.08 -15.44 -32.82
CA ASN A 702 31.99 -14.51 -31.70
C ASN A 702 30.78 -14.77 -30.76
N PHE A 703 30.11 -15.92 -30.88
CA PHE A 703 29.08 -16.36 -29.94
C PHE A 703 29.68 -17.32 -28.91
N THR A 704 29.66 -16.94 -27.63
CA THR A 704 30.30 -17.72 -26.55
C THR A 704 29.34 -18.71 -25.89
N GLY A 705 28.03 -18.53 -26.03
CA GLY A 705 27.02 -19.48 -25.57
C GLY A 705 25.83 -18.85 -24.88
N LEU A 706 25.13 -19.68 -24.12
CA LEU A 706 23.92 -19.31 -23.37
C LEU A 706 24.26 -19.14 -21.88
N VAL A 707 23.60 -18.18 -21.23
CA VAL A 707 23.75 -17.92 -19.81
C VAL A 707 22.41 -18.03 -19.12
N ILE A 708 22.32 -18.80 -18.04
CA ILE A 708 21.11 -18.89 -17.23
C ILE A 708 21.25 -17.96 -16.03
N GLN A 709 20.30 -17.05 -15.85
CA GLN A 709 20.41 -15.95 -14.88
C GLN A 709 20.32 -16.37 -13.41
N SER A 710 20.10 -17.65 -13.12
CA SER A 710 20.14 -18.18 -11.76
C SER A 710 20.43 -19.68 -11.75
N TRP A 711 21.53 -20.05 -11.10
CA TRP A 711 21.90 -21.44 -10.87
C TRP A 711 20.93 -22.12 -9.89
N GLN A 712 20.50 -21.40 -8.86
CA GLN A 712 19.55 -21.92 -7.88
C GLN A 712 18.22 -22.29 -8.56
N ASP A 713 17.71 -21.40 -9.41
CA ASP A 713 16.45 -21.66 -10.12
C ASP A 713 16.61 -22.74 -11.17
N LEU A 714 17.77 -22.82 -11.84
CA LEU A 714 18.07 -23.93 -12.74
C LEU A 714 18.04 -25.28 -12.00
N VAL A 715 18.66 -25.37 -10.83
CA VAL A 715 18.68 -26.59 -10.03
C VAL A 715 17.26 -26.96 -9.58
N SER A 716 16.51 -26.01 -9.01
CA SER A 716 15.12 -26.24 -8.59
C SER A 716 14.25 -26.68 -9.77
N TYR A 717 14.33 -25.98 -10.90
CA TYR A 717 13.60 -26.27 -12.13
C TYR A 717 13.89 -27.68 -12.66
N LEU A 718 15.16 -28.12 -12.59
CA LEU A 718 15.57 -29.46 -13.00
C LEU A 718 15.10 -30.57 -12.05
N HIS A 719 14.91 -30.27 -10.75
CA HIS A 719 14.45 -31.26 -9.76
C HIS A 719 12.92 -31.39 -9.69
N GLU A 720 12.17 -30.29 -9.80
CA GLU A 720 10.73 -30.26 -9.55
C GLU A 720 9.86 -30.79 -10.70
N ASN A 721 10.39 -30.88 -11.92
CA ASN A 721 9.65 -31.24 -13.14
C ASN A 721 10.07 -32.59 -13.76
N THR A 722 10.26 -33.63 -12.93
CA THR A 722 10.65 -34.98 -13.38
C THR A 722 9.48 -35.87 -13.87
N PHE A 723 8.29 -35.32 -14.10
CA PHE A 723 7.11 -36.07 -14.60
C PHE A 723 6.52 -35.50 -15.88
#